data_AF-A0A2M8H8U4-F1
#
_entry.id   AF-A0A2M8H8U4-F1
#
_cell.length_a   1.000
_cell.length_b   1.000
_cell.length_c   1.000
_cell.angle_alpha   90.00
_cell.angle_beta   90.00
_cell.angle_gamma   90.00
#
_symmetry.space_group_name_H-M   'P 1'
#
loop_
_entity.id
_entity.type
_entity.pdbx_description
1 polymer ?
#
loop_
_entity_poly.entity_id
_entity_poly.type
_entity_poly.pdbx_seq_one_letter_code
_entity_poly.pdbx_strand_id
1 'polypeptide(L)'
;MPKKTIMSLLVGSTLMIGNHALAAPVHGPFDAPLADEVKVLEMLKKSGRIPTLASPEQEQAALARYYREKVRSYPGSSGSLAQKEGKVWETILKKIRLNGTARPGDRMPTLLLKAIEKETYRGQMRKDKILAILVDFPDYPKNSLSPELTKMYYPDYTQAHYNDLLFSAKGYAGPNGERFISMRQFYEQQSGQSYSVRGQVAGWYTAEKSATYYGSNKNETAVRELVKEALIQVAGDPSIDLSEFDQEDRYDLNGNGNRNEPDGLIDHLMIFHSSVGEEAGGGDLGEDAIWAHRWNLGSPYPIPGTSSPNGNFGGQYAAYDYTIQPIDAAAGVCAHEYGHDLGLPDEYDTKYSGKGEPVATWSIMSSGSWAGVIGGTEPTGFSAWAKEFLQASLGGNWLHGSNVQVDELSARGNVYMLDQANDKGRNDDVVRINLPPKQIALNPPYAGQYQYHGGKGNNLDNRMSLALDLSGKQSASLAFKAWYQIEEGFDYARVLVNGEPIPGNLTRTDDPNGIGFGVGITGNSDGWTDAEFDLSPWAGQRITLSLQYQSDAGTAENGLFVDELQVIADGETLLSDGAEGNSAFTLAGFARNNGKETKDHYYLAEWRNHAGVDKGLAHVKVDNQLMRYEPGLLLWYVDNSQSNNWVGQHPGEGFLGVVDGDQRTLHWSDGAVAGTRYQIHDATFSLGFQRPLDLTHASGSVLRDFWIAPNRVFKDSRSYQSEAIPDAGRLLPEYGLKISVTGQARDLSTGRIIVSRH
;
A
#
# COMPACT_ATOMS: atom_id res chain seq x y z
N MET A 1 0.40 59.15 5.49
CA MET A 1 0.75 58.20 6.59
C MET A 1 0.56 56.79 6.07
N PRO A 2 1.50 55.86 6.33
CA PRO A 2 2.16 55.15 5.23
C PRO A 2 1.48 53.84 4.84
N LYS A 3 1.52 53.58 3.53
CA LYS A 3 1.30 52.27 2.90
C LYS A 3 2.34 51.29 3.48
N LYS A 4 1.89 50.29 4.23
CA LYS A 4 2.71 49.12 4.56
C LYS A 4 2.74 48.22 3.33
N THR A 5 3.83 48.30 2.58
CA THR A 5 4.23 47.29 1.61
C THR A 5 4.50 46.00 2.39
N ILE A 6 3.56 45.06 2.36
CA ILE A 6 3.82 43.69 2.80
C ILE A 6 4.61 43.06 1.65
N MET A 7 5.93 43.11 1.79
CA MET A 7 6.85 42.34 0.99
C MET A 7 6.66 40.88 1.40
N SER A 8 5.87 40.13 0.64
CA SER A 8 5.82 38.68 0.79
C SER A 8 7.21 38.16 0.43
N LEU A 9 8.01 37.84 1.44
CA LEU A 9 9.12 36.92 1.23
C LEU A 9 8.49 35.60 0.80
N LEU A 10 8.48 35.33 -0.51
CA LEU A 10 8.56 33.96 -1.00
C LEU A 10 9.91 33.42 -0.49
N VAL A 11 9.93 32.93 0.74
CA VAL A 11 10.84 31.84 1.06
C VAL A 11 10.21 30.65 0.37
N GLY A 12 10.64 30.39 -0.85
CA GLY A 12 10.49 29.08 -1.46
C GLY A 12 11.24 28.11 -0.56
N SER A 13 10.55 27.56 0.43
CA SER A 13 10.96 26.34 1.10
C SER A 13 10.87 25.26 0.05
N THR A 14 11.92 25.08 -0.73
CA THR A 14 12.23 23.78 -1.32
C THR A 14 12.46 22.85 -0.14
N LEU A 15 11.35 22.33 0.42
CA LEU A 15 11.37 21.10 1.18
C LEU A 15 12.04 20.09 0.26
N MET A 16 13.28 19.75 0.58
CA MET A 16 13.92 18.54 0.09
C MET A 16 13.05 17.40 0.61
N ILE A 17 12.04 17.04 -0.17
CA ILE A 17 11.28 15.80 0.02
C ILE A 17 12.33 14.72 -0.19
N GLY A 18 12.83 14.15 0.90
CA GLY A 18 13.75 13.01 0.84
C GLY A 18 13.11 11.93 -0.02
N ASN A 19 13.84 11.46 -1.02
CA ASN A 19 13.44 10.33 -1.84
C ASN A 19 13.49 9.08 -0.94
N HIS A 20 12.34 8.70 -0.38
CA HIS A 20 12.20 7.36 0.15
C HIS A 20 11.84 6.43 -0.98
N ALA A 21 12.76 5.54 -1.30
CA ALA A 21 12.38 4.26 -1.89
C ALA A 21 11.55 3.51 -0.85
N LEU A 22 10.23 3.63 -0.97
CA LEU A 22 9.37 2.57 -0.47
C LEU A 22 9.59 1.41 -1.42
N ALA A 23 10.12 0.30 -0.91
CA ALA A 23 10.15 -0.94 -1.66
C ALA A 23 8.73 -1.22 -2.17
N ALA A 24 8.60 -1.67 -3.43
CA ALA A 24 7.33 -2.16 -3.93
C ALA A 24 6.78 -3.21 -2.94
N PRO A 25 5.45 -3.31 -2.79
CA PRO A 25 4.87 -4.34 -1.93
C PRO A 25 5.42 -5.71 -2.33
N VAL A 26 5.94 -6.46 -1.35
CA VAL A 26 6.39 -7.83 -1.61
C VAL A 26 5.14 -8.70 -1.69
N HIS A 27 4.85 -9.17 -2.90
CA HIS A 27 3.74 -10.08 -3.15
C HIS A 27 4.17 -11.54 -3.01
N GLY A 28 3.22 -12.40 -2.62
CA GLY A 28 3.44 -13.83 -2.39
C GLY A 28 2.16 -14.63 -2.55
N PRO A 29 2.23 -15.96 -2.48
CA PRO A 29 1.10 -16.85 -2.78
C PRO A 29 0.04 -16.94 -1.67
N PHE A 30 -0.07 -15.92 -0.81
CA PHE A 30 -0.95 -15.95 0.36
C PHE A 30 -1.44 -14.55 0.76
N ASP A 31 -2.75 -14.40 0.88
CA ASP A 31 -3.47 -13.18 1.27
C ASP A 31 -4.66 -13.55 2.18
N ALA A 32 -4.57 -13.29 3.48
CA ALA A 32 -5.60 -13.78 4.42
C ALA A 32 -6.87 -12.93 4.65
N PRO A 33 -6.98 -11.62 4.36
CA PRO A 33 -8.31 -11.02 4.26
C PRO A 33 -9.12 -11.54 3.10
N LEU A 34 -8.52 -12.26 2.15
CA LEU A 34 -9.29 -13.12 1.27
C LEU A 34 -9.88 -14.35 1.96
N ALA A 35 -9.67 -14.56 3.26
CA ALA A 35 -10.25 -15.70 3.95
C ALA A 35 -11.71 -15.46 4.34
N ASP A 36 -12.56 -16.42 4.01
CA ASP A 36 -13.78 -16.68 4.78
C ASP A 36 -13.35 -17.34 6.10
N GLU A 37 -13.08 -16.51 7.12
CA GLU A 37 -12.65 -16.96 8.45
C GLU A 37 -13.56 -18.07 9.02
N VAL A 38 -14.86 -18.04 8.73
CA VAL A 38 -15.81 -19.06 9.19
C VAL A 38 -15.49 -20.39 8.53
N LYS A 39 -15.27 -20.39 7.21
CA LYS A 39 -14.93 -21.59 6.46
C LYS A 39 -13.56 -22.15 6.80
N VAL A 40 -12.56 -21.28 7.00
CA VAL A 40 -11.23 -21.70 7.48
C VAL A 40 -11.36 -22.34 8.87
N LEU A 41 -12.14 -21.75 9.78
CA LEU A 41 -12.40 -22.35 11.09
C LEU A 41 -13.14 -23.69 10.99
N GLU A 42 -14.14 -23.82 10.12
CA GLU A 42 -14.82 -25.10 9.83
C GLU A 42 -13.82 -26.17 9.35
N MET A 43 -12.92 -25.81 8.43
CA MET A 43 -11.85 -26.68 7.95
C MET A 43 -10.92 -27.12 9.10
N LEU A 44 -10.46 -26.18 9.94
CA LEU A 44 -9.59 -26.46 11.08
C LEU A 44 -10.27 -27.30 12.17
N LYS A 45 -11.59 -27.14 12.37
CA LYS A 45 -12.40 -28.00 13.25
C LYS A 45 -12.54 -29.41 12.67
N LYS A 46 -12.84 -29.52 11.37
CA LYS A 46 -13.00 -30.80 10.66
C LYS A 46 -11.70 -31.61 10.64
N SER A 47 -10.55 -30.94 10.51
CA SER A 47 -9.22 -31.57 10.57
C SER A 47 -8.75 -31.90 12.00
N GLY A 48 -9.49 -31.47 13.02
CA GLY A 48 -9.14 -31.69 14.43
C GLY A 48 -8.01 -30.80 14.95
N ARG A 49 -7.58 -29.78 14.18
CA ARG A 49 -6.56 -28.79 14.62
C ARG A 49 -7.10 -27.87 15.72
N ILE A 50 -8.42 -27.71 15.82
CA ILE A 50 -9.12 -27.06 16.94
C ILE A 50 -10.38 -27.81 17.39
N PRO A 51 -10.83 -27.63 18.64
CA PRO A 51 -12.08 -28.22 19.13
C PRO A 51 -13.31 -27.71 18.37
N THR A 52 -14.34 -28.55 18.21
CA THR A 52 -15.59 -28.18 17.53
C THR A 52 -16.38 -27.04 18.19
N LEU A 53 -16.29 -26.94 19.52
CA LEU A 53 -16.91 -25.88 20.34
C LEU A 53 -15.83 -24.95 20.94
N ALA A 54 -14.81 -24.61 20.14
CA ALA A 54 -13.81 -23.63 20.54
C ALA A 54 -14.44 -22.30 20.94
N SER A 55 -13.88 -21.63 21.95
CA SER A 55 -14.28 -20.26 22.31
C SER A 55 -13.83 -19.26 21.24
N PRO A 56 -14.42 -18.05 21.15
CA PRO A 56 -13.98 -17.02 20.22
C PRO A 56 -12.48 -16.72 20.30
N GLU A 57 -11.91 -16.72 21.50
CA GLU A 57 -10.47 -16.51 21.72
C GLU A 57 -9.63 -17.67 21.17
N GLN A 58 -10.07 -18.93 21.35
CA GLN A 58 -9.38 -20.10 20.81
C GLN A 58 -9.40 -20.12 19.29
N GLU A 59 -10.53 -19.73 18.68
CA GLU A 59 -10.67 -19.60 17.23
C GLU A 59 -9.77 -18.51 16.67
N GLN A 60 -9.78 -17.32 17.27
CA GLN A 60 -8.92 -16.21 16.87
C GLN A 60 -7.43 -16.59 16.98
N ALA A 61 -7.02 -17.23 18.08
CA ALA A 61 -5.65 -17.69 18.26
C ALA A 61 -5.26 -18.77 17.23
N ALA A 62 -6.21 -19.61 16.82
CA ALA A 62 -5.97 -20.64 15.81
C ALA A 62 -5.86 -20.06 14.41
N LEU A 63 -6.72 -19.11 14.02
CA LEU A 63 -6.61 -18.36 12.76
C LEU A 63 -5.28 -17.64 12.68
N ALA A 64 -4.92 -16.86 13.71
CA ALA A 64 -3.64 -16.14 13.75
C ALA A 64 -2.43 -17.09 13.71
N ARG A 65 -2.54 -18.29 14.30
CA ARG A 65 -1.48 -19.31 14.19
C ARG A 65 -1.41 -19.87 12.77
N TYR A 66 -2.55 -20.25 12.20
CA TYR A 66 -2.64 -20.83 10.86
C TYR A 66 -2.12 -19.85 9.79
N TYR A 67 -2.54 -18.58 9.83
CA TYR A 67 -2.03 -17.55 8.91
C TYR A 67 -0.54 -17.27 9.08
N ARG A 68 -0.02 -17.23 10.32
CA ARG A 68 1.43 -17.09 10.54
C ARG A 68 2.23 -18.29 10.06
N GLU A 69 1.71 -19.50 10.21
CA GLU A 69 2.32 -20.71 9.63
C GLU A 69 2.37 -20.60 8.11
N LYS A 70 1.27 -20.16 7.48
CA LYS A 70 1.19 -19.91 6.03
C LYS A 70 2.19 -18.87 5.55
N VAL A 71 2.20 -17.66 6.14
CA VAL A 71 3.15 -16.60 5.78
C VAL A 71 4.60 -17.09 5.90
N ARG A 72 4.92 -17.93 6.89
CA ARG A 72 6.27 -18.50 7.05
C ARG A 72 6.62 -19.55 6.01
N SER A 73 5.63 -20.33 5.56
CA SER A 73 5.80 -21.32 4.49
C SER A 73 5.92 -20.69 3.11
N TYR A 74 5.68 -19.39 2.98
CA TYR A 74 5.73 -18.65 1.72
C TYR A 74 6.35 -17.26 1.93
N PRO A 75 7.68 -17.14 2.09
CA PRO A 75 8.33 -15.86 2.39
C PRO A 75 8.21 -14.80 1.27
N GLY A 76 7.53 -15.12 0.16
CA GLY A 76 7.40 -14.25 -1.00
C GLY A 76 8.73 -14.05 -1.72
N SER A 77 8.66 -13.62 -2.98
CA SER A 77 9.83 -13.16 -3.72
C SER A 77 9.38 -12.04 -4.62
N SER A 78 10.08 -10.92 -4.53
CA SER A 78 9.77 -9.72 -5.30
C SER A 78 9.97 -9.92 -6.82
N GLY A 79 10.78 -10.91 -7.22
CA GLY A 79 11.05 -11.24 -8.62
C GLY A 79 11.91 -10.20 -9.34
N SER A 80 12.22 -10.45 -10.61
CA SER A 80 13.25 -9.69 -11.34
C SER A 80 12.86 -8.26 -11.73
N LEU A 81 11.57 -7.88 -11.68
CA LEU A 81 11.11 -6.53 -12.03
C LEU A 81 10.82 -5.63 -10.82
N ALA A 82 11.02 -6.13 -9.60
CA ALA A 82 10.69 -5.42 -8.35
C ALA A 82 11.29 -4.01 -8.25
N GLN A 83 12.54 -3.83 -8.70
CA GLN A 83 13.20 -2.53 -8.66
C GLN A 83 12.52 -1.52 -9.61
N LYS A 84 12.09 -1.97 -10.80
CA LYS A 84 11.35 -1.13 -11.75
C LYS A 84 9.96 -0.80 -11.22
N GLU A 85 9.27 -1.79 -10.65
CA GLU A 85 7.98 -1.60 -9.97
C GLU A 85 8.11 -0.55 -8.84
N GLY A 86 9.12 -0.66 -7.98
CA GLY A 86 9.39 0.31 -6.91
C GLY A 86 9.61 1.74 -7.44
N LYS A 87 10.35 1.91 -8.54
CA LYS A 87 10.55 3.23 -9.19
C LYS A 87 9.24 3.83 -9.71
N VAL A 88 8.42 3.01 -10.36
CA VAL A 88 7.10 3.43 -10.85
C VAL A 88 6.22 3.84 -9.67
N TRP A 89 6.22 3.02 -8.61
CA TRP A 89 5.46 3.28 -7.39
C TRP A 89 5.85 4.58 -6.71
N GLU A 90 7.15 4.80 -6.47
CA GLU A 90 7.67 6.06 -5.94
C GLU A 90 7.25 7.26 -6.79
N THR A 91 7.29 7.11 -8.12
CA THR A 91 6.89 8.16 -9.05
C THR A 91 5.41 8.49 -8.91
N ILE A 92 4.56 7.49 -8.70
CA ILE A 92 3.12 7.67 -8.43
C ILE A 92 2.91 8.35 -7.08
N LEU A 93 3.58 7.89 -6.01
CA LEU A 93 3.46 8.50 -4.68
C LEU A 93 3.88 9.97 -4.67
N LYS A 94 4.91 10.35 -5.45
CA LYS A 94 5.33 11.75 -5.60
C LYS A 94 4.30 12.59 -6.36
N LYS A 95 3.48 11.98 -7.23
CA LYS A 95 2.38 12.62 -7.97
C LYS A 95 1.11 12.76 -7.14
N ILE A 96 0.98 12.05 -6.01
CA ILE A 96 -0.18 12.20 -5.11
C ILE A 96 -0.31 13.65 -4.68
N ARG A 97 -1.34 14.30 -5.24
CA ARG A 97 -1.72 15.69 -5.00
C ARG A 97 -3.23 15.76 -5.16
N LEU A 98 -3.92 16.15 -4.09
CA LEU A 98 -5.31 16.59 -4.21
C LEU A 98 -5.32 18.07 -4.60
N ASN A 99 -5.76 18.35 -5.83
CA ASN A 99 -6.02 19.70 -6.30
C ASN A 99 -7.29 20.21 -5.60
N GLY A 100 -7.11 21.03 -4.57
CA GLY A 100 -8.20 21.55 -3.75
C GLY A 100 -9.26 22.30 -4.58
N THR A 101 -10.52 21.95 -4.38
CA THR A 101 -11.70 22.56 -5.03
C THR A 101 -12.40 23.60 -4.16
N ALA A 102 -12.07 23.72 -2.86
CA ALA A 102 -12.77 24.61 -1.95
C ALA A 102 -12.66 26.10 -2.35
N ARG A 103 -13.83 26.71 -2.57
CA ARG A 103 -14.03 28.16 -2.49
C ARG A 103 -14.45 28.50 -1.05
N PRO A 104 -13.61 29.17 -0.25
CA PRO A 104 -14.03 29.69 1.06
C PRO A 104 -15.09 30.78 0.84
N GLY A 105 -16.28 30.66 1.43
CA GLY A 105 -17.16 31.83 1.65
C GLY A 105 -18.67 31.70 1.45
N ASP A 106 -19.21 30.70 0.74
CA ASP A 106 -20.58 30.84 0.18
C ASP A 106 -21.66 29.90 0.71
N ARG A 107 -21.53 29.29 1.90
CA ARG A 107 -22.52 28.27 2.32
C ARG A 107 -23.04 28.50 3.74
N MET A 108 -24.30 28.95 3.81
CA MET A 108 -25.07 29.15 5.04
C MET A 108 -25.40 27.79 5.71
N PRO A 109 -25.29 27.69 7.05
CA PRO A 109 -25.63 26.48 7.79
C PRO A 109 -27.14 26.26 7.79
N THR A 110 -27.64 25.42 6.89
CA THR A 110 -29.00 24.85 6.98
C THR A 110 -28.95 23.49 7.66
N LEU A 111 -29.91 23.16 8.53
CA LEU A 111 -29.88 21.90 9.29
C LEU A 111 -30.09 20.66 8.38
N LEU A 112 -30.86 20.81 7.30
CA LEU A 112 -31.16 19.75 6.34
C LEU A 112 -30.33 19.96 5.07
N LEU A 113 -29.46 18.99 4.79
CA LEU A 113 -28.72 18.94 3.52
C LEU A 113 -29.57 18.28 2.44
N LYS A 114 -29.30 18.63 1.18
CA LYS A 114 -29.87 17.93 0.03
C LYS A 114 -29.15 16.60 -0.16
N ALA A 115 -29.87 15.64 -0.75
CA ALA A 115 -29.25 14.43 -1.27
C ALA A 115 -28.19 14.76 -2.33
N ILE A 116 -27.31 13.79 -2.58
CA ILE A 116 -26.23 13.88 -3.56
C ILE A 116 -26.78 14.29 -4.93
N GLU A 117 -26.10 15.24 -5.58
CA GLU A 117 -26.34 15.59 -6.99
C GLU A 117 -25.24 14.92 -7.81
N LYS A 118 -25.53 13.74 -8.36
CA LYS A 118 -24.56 12.96 -9.14
C LYS A 118 -24.09 13.73 -10.35
N GLU A 119 -22.79 13.69 -10.61
CA GLU A 119 -22.21 14.23 -11.82
C GLU A 119 -21.97 13.14 -12.87
N THR A 120 -21.97 13.55 -14.14
CA THR A 120 -21.60 12.66 -15.24
C THR A 120 -20.18 12.98 -15.64
N TYR A 121 -19.30 11.99 -15.55
CA TYR A 121 -17.94 12.11 -16.06
C TYR A 121 -17.97 12.31 -17.58
N ARG A 122 -17.25 13.34 -18.05
CA ARG A 122 -17.18 13.72 -19.47
C ARG A 122 -15.79 13.51 -20.08
N GLY A 123 -14.82 13.06 -19.29
CA GLY A 123 -13.48 12.74 -19.77
C GLY A 123 -13.44 11.42 -20.52
N GLN A 124 -12.24 11.05 -20.98
CA GLN A 124 -12.02 9.75 -21.60
C GLN A 124 -12.05 8.65 -20.54
N MET A 125 -12.74 7.55 -20.85
CA MET A 125 -12.73 6.33 -20.04
C MET A 125 -11.58 5.43 -20.52
N ARG A 126 -10.65 5.11 -19.62
CA ARG A 126 -9.61 4.10 -19.84
C ARG A 126 -10.22 2.69 -19.73
N LYS A 127 -9.77 1.76 -20.58
CA LYS A 127 -10.32 0.41 -20.70
C LYS A 127 -9.24 -0.63 -20.88
N ASP A 128 -8.85 -1.25 -19.78
CA ASP A 128 -7.74 -2.20 -19.76
C ASP A 128 -8.27 -3.60 -20.05
N LYS A 129 -7.45 -4.40 -20.74
CA LYS A 129 -7.80 -5.74 -21.21
C LYS A 129 -7.22 -6.79 -20.27
N ILE A 130 -8.06 -7.73 -19.86
CA ILE A 130 -7.70 -8.85 -18.99
C ILE A 130 -7.81 -10.15 -19.77
N LEU A 131 -6.75 -10.96 -19.72
CA LEU A 131 -6.80 -12.36 -20.15
C LEU A 131 -7.16 -13.21 -18.93
N ALA A 132 -8.36 -13.78 -18.93
CA ALA A 132 -8.78 -14.74 -17.91
C ALA A 132 -8.62 -16.17 -18.45
N ILE A 133 -7.96 -17.06 -17.69
CA ILE A 133 -7.71 -18.45 -18.09
C ILE A 133 -8.36 -19.39 -17.08
N LEU A 134 -9.21 -20.29 -17.56
CA LEU A 134 -9.83 -21.33 -16.74
C LEU A 134 -8.99 -22.61 -16.81
N VAL A 135 -8.63 -23.17 -15.66
CA VAL A 135 -7.79 -24.37 -15.55
C VAL A 135 -8.42 -25.43 -14.65
N ASP A 136 -8.53 -26.66 -15.14
CA ASP A 136 -8.93 -27.81 -14.33
C ASP A 136 -7.81 -28.84 -14.20
N PHE A 137 -8.03 -29.85 -13.35
CA PHE A 137 -7.02 -30.84 -13.01
C PHE A 137 -7.49 -32.24 -13.42
N PRO A 138 -6.58 -33.18 -13.73
CA PRO A 138 -6.95 -34.56 -14.06
C PRO A 138 -7.75 -35.27 -12.96
N ASP A 139 -7.49 -34.95 -11.68
CA ASP A 139 -8.19 -35.50 -10.51
C ASP A 139 -9.32 -34.60 -9.97
N TYR A 140 -9.41 -33.36 -10.46
CA TYR A 140 -10.45 -32.41 -10.11
C TYR A 140 -10.91 -31.65 -11.36
N PRO A 141 -11.59 -32.32 -12.31
CA PRO A 141 -12.06 -31.69 -13.53
C PRO A 141 -13.11 -30.61 -13.22
N LYS A 142 -13.35 -29.70 -14.18
CA LYS A 142 -14.38 -28.66 -14.00
C LYS A 142 -15.74 -29.26 -13.63
N ASN A 143 -16.52 -28.53 -12.85
CA ASN A 143 -17.85 -28.94 -12.34
C ASN A 143 -17.82 -30.17 -11.41
N SER A 144 -16.67 -30.50 -10.80
CA SER A 144 -16.57 -31.54 -9.75
C SER A 144 -17.16 -31.13 -8.39
N LEU A 145 -17.50 -29.85 -8.20
CA LEU A 145 -18.06 -29.37 -6.94
C LEU A 145 -19.46 -29.88 -6.67
N SER A 146 -19.79 -29.97 -5.40
CA SER A 146 -21.14 -30.18 -4.91
C SER A 146 -21.68 -28.92 -4.18
N PRO A 147 -23.01 -28.73 -4.10
CA PRO A 147 -23.62 -27.55 -3.50
C PRO A 147 -23.29 -27.32 -2.02
N GLU A 148 -22.90 -28.36 -1.28
CA GLU A 148 -22.52 -28.27 0.12
C GLU A 148 -21.16 -27.60 0.36
N LEU A 149 -20.30 -27.54 -0.66
CA LEU A 149 -18.95 -26.99 -0.53
C LEU A 149 -18.92 -25.47 -0.63
N THR A 150 -19.85 -24.87 -1.37
CA THR A 150 -19.89 -23.42 -1.58
C THR A 150 -21.31 -22.89 -1.77
N LYS A 151 -21.55 -21.68 -1.28
CA LYS A 151 -22.79 -20.94 -1.54
C LYS A 151 -22.83 -20.33 -2.93
N MET A 152 -21.68 -20.28 -3.62
CA MET A 152 -21.53 -19.82 -4.99
C MET A 152 -21.59 -20.98 -5.99
N TYR A 153 -22.38 -22.02 -5.70
CA TYR A 153 -22.48 -23.21 -6.53
C TYR A 153 -23.29 -22.97 -7.81
N TYR A 154 -22.73 -23.34 -8.97
CA TYR A 154 -23.46 -23.38 -10.23
C TYR A 154 -23.43 -24.81 -10.81
N PRO A 155 -24.49 -25.26 -11.49
CA PRO A 155 -24.49 -26.56 -12.16
C PRO A 155 -23.43 -26.67 -13.28
N ASP A 156 -23.05 -25.54 -13.88
CA ASP A 156 -22.03 -25.47 -14.93
C ASP A 156 -21.29 -24.12 -14.90
N TYR A 157 -19.98 -24.17 -14.66
CA TYR A 157 -19.08 -23.02 -14.67
C TYR A 157 -18.52 -22.79 -16.07
N THR A 158 -19.34 -22.18 -16.93
CA THR A 158 -18.98 -21.89 -18.33
C THR A 158 -18.06 -20.67 -18.47
N GLN A 159 -17.36 -20.53 -19.60
CA GLN A 159 -16.66 -19.27 -19.93
C GLN A 159 -17.60 -18.05 -19.88
N ALA A 160 -18.88 -18.22 -20.24
CA ALA A 160 -19.87 -17.14 -20.21
C ALA A 160 -20.15 -16.66 -18.78
N HIS A 161 -20.13 -17.56 -17.78
CA HIS A 161 -20.23 -17.20 -16.38
C HIS A 161 -19.10 -16.24 -15.95
N TYR A 162 -17.84 -16.60 -16.23
CA TYR A 162 -16.70 -15.75 -15.90
C TYR A 162 -16.64 -14.45 -16.71
N ASN A 163 -17.07 -14.48 -17.98
CA ASN A 163 -17.22 -13.27 -18.78
C ASN A 163 -18.23 -12.31 -18.12
N ASP A 164 -19.35 -12.81 -17.60
CA ASP A 164 -20.33 -11.99 -16.91
C ASP A 164 -19.81 -11.49 -15.56
N LEU A 165 -19.15 -12.36 -14.77
CA LEU A 165 -18.52 -12.02 -13.50
C LEU A 165 -17.53 -10.86 -13.65
N LEU A 166 -16.67 -10.93 -14.66
CA LEU A 166 -15.58 -9.97 -14.86
C LEU A 166 -16.03 -8.72 -15.64
N PHE A 167 -16.77 -8.90 -16.74
CA PHE A 167 -16.91 -7.87 -17.78
C PHE A 167 -18.36 -7.40 -18.05
N SER A 168 -19.37 -7.99 -17.41
CA SER A 168 -20.77 -7.58 -17.62
C SER A 168 -21.02 -6.15 -17.15
N ALA A 169 -21.66 -5.33 -17.98
CA ALA A 169 -22.14 -4.01 -17.55
C ALA A 169 -23.44 -4.07 -16.72
N LYS A 170 -24.04 -5.27 -16.60
CA LYS A 170 -25.37 -5.48 -15.98
C LYS A 170 -25.31 -6.35 -14.72
N GLY A 171 -24.11 -6.77 -14.31
CA GLY A 171 -23.91 -7.76 -13.26
C GLY A 171 -24.08 -9.19 -13.76
N TYR A 172 -23.76 -10.16 -12.92
CA TYR A 172 -23.82 -11.59 -13.22
C TYR A 172 -24.90 -12.29 -12.40
N ALA A 173 -25.38 -13.44 -12.88
CA ALA A 173 -26.42 -14.20 -12.21
C ALA A 173 -25.83 -14.98 -11.02
N GLY A 174 -26.52 -14.93 -9.88
CA GLY A 174 -26.22 -15.76 -8.72
C GLY A 174 -26.87 -17.15 -8.78
N PRO A 175 -26.46 -18.09 -7.92
CA PRO A 175 -26.95 -19.47 -7.91
C PRO A 175 -28.47 -19.64 -7.76
N ASN A 176 -29.13 -18.73 -7.04
CA ASN A 176 -30.56 -18.79 -6.71
C ASN A 176 -31.36 -17.70 -7.43
N GLY A 177 -30.84 -17.19 -8.56
CA GLY A 177 -31.50 -16.14 -9.35
C GLY A 177 -31.26 -14.72 -8.83
N GLU A 178 -30.33 -14.55 -7.90
CA GLU A 178 -29.80 -13.24 -7.52
C GLU A 178 -29.11 -12.57 -8.72
N ARG A 179 -28.84 -11.27 -8.59
CA ARG A 179 -27.98 -10.54 -9.52
C ARG A 179 -26.92 -9.79 -8.73
N PHE A 180 -25.68 -10.24 -8.89
CA PHE A 180 -24.51 -9.70 -8.22
C PHE A 180 -23.80 -8.67 -9.09
N ILE A 181 -23.04 -7.79 -8.45
CA ILE A 181 -22.21 -6.79 -9.14
C ILE A 181 -21.06 -7.49 -9.87
N SER A 182 -20.77 -7.12 -11.11
CA SER A 182 -19.55 -7.60 -11.78
C SER A 182 -18.33 -6.80 -11.34
N MET A 183 -17.13 -7.36 -11.54
CA MET A 183 -15.87 -6.63 -11.33
C MET A 183 -15.84 -5.33 -12.16
N ARG A 184 -16.29 -5.37 -13.41
CA ARG A 184 -16.46 -4.17 -14.24
C ARG A 184 -17.32 -3.11 -13.58
N GLN A 185 -18.50 -3.46 -13.08
CA GLN A 185 -19.40 -2.50 -12.44
C GLN A 185 -18.80 -1.93 -11.15
N PHE A 186 -18.01 -2.72 -10.41
CA PHE A 186 -17.28 -2.26 -9.25
C PHE A 186 -16.30 -1.14 -9.64
N TYR A 187 -15.43 -1.41 -10.62
CA TYR A 187 -14.43 -0.44 -11.10
C TYR A 187 -15.03 0.80 -11.78
N GLU A 188 -16.12 0.63 -12.55
CA GLU A 188 -16.87 1.74 -13.14
C GLU A 188 -17.53 2.63 -12.06
N GLN A 189 -17.96 2.05 -10.93
CA GLN A 189 -18.48 2.83 -9.79
C GLN A 189 -17.35 3.55 -9.02
N GLN A 190 -16.27 2.84 -8.67
CA GLN A 190 -15.17 3.40 -7.88
C GLN A 190 -14.41 4.51 -8.59
N SER A 191 -14.27 4.40 -9.92
CA SER A 191 -13.60 5.41 -10.76
C SER A 191 -14.51 6.52 -11.24
N GLY A 192 -15.79 6.55 -10.84
CA GLY A 192 -16.73 7.54 -11.34
C GLY A 192 -16.90 7.51 -12.86
N GLN A 193 -16.87 6.32 -13.46
CA GLN A 193 -16.91 6.07 -14.92
C GLN A 193 -15.66 6.51 -15.70
N SER A 194 -14.52 6.76 -15.05
CA SER A 194 -13.27 7.05 -15.77
C SER A 194 -12.45 5.82 -16.13
N TYR A 195 -12.77 4.67 -15.54
CA TYR A 195 -12.04 3.42 -15.72
C TYR A 195 -13.00 2.24 -15.82
N SER A 196 -12.68 1.26 -16.66
CA SER A 196 -13.42 0.01 -16.81
C SER A 196 -12.47 -1.10 -17.21
N VAL A 197 -12.85 -2.33 -16.90
CA VAL A 197 -12.18 -3.53 -17.42
C VAL A 197 -12.98 -4.17 -18.56
N ARG A 198 -12.28 -4.86 -19.45
CA ARG A 198 -12.81 -5.71 -20.52
C ARG A 198 -11.83 -6.87 -20.74
N GLY A 199 -12.19 -7.87 -21.52
CA GLY A 199 -11.27 -8.97 -21.75
C GLY A 199 -11.90 -10.15 -22.47
N GLN A 200 -11.21 -11.28 -22.38
CA GLN A 200 -11.64 -12.56 -22.91
C GLN A 200 -11.31 -13.67 -21.90
N VAL A 201 -12.19 -14.67 -21.85
CA VAL A 201 -12.01 -15.87 -21.04
C VAL A 201 -11.58 -17.03 -21.94
N ALA A 202 -10.47 -17.69 -21.62
CA ALA A 202 -9.89 -18.82 -22.32
C ALA A 202 -10.02 -20.11 -21.48
N GLY A 203 -9.90 -21.28 -22.13
CA GLY A 203 -10.02 -22.59 -21.46
C GLY A 203 -11.48 -23.06 -21.32
N TRP A 204 -11.81 -24.12 -20.60
CA TRP A 204 -10.99 -24.85 -19.64
C TRP A 204 -9.83 -25.61 -20.29
N TYR A 205 -8.64 -25.41 -19.74
CA TYR A 205 -7.43 -26.16 -20.05
C TYR A 205 -7.11 -27.10 -18.89
N THR A 206 -6.77 -28.35 -19.19
CA THR A 206 -6.44 -29.32 -18.15
C THR A 206 -4.95 -29.29 -17.85
N ALA A 207 -4.60 -29.14 -16.58
CA ALA A 207 -3.21 -29.16 -16.10
C ALA A 207 -2.58 -30.55 -16.20
N GLU A 208 -1.25 -30.63 -16.18
CA GLU A 208 -0.53 -31.91 -16.29
C GLU A 208 -0.60 -32.75 -15.01
N LYS A 209 -0.68 -32.11 -13.84
CA LYS A 209 -0.64 -32.76 -12.51
C LYS A 209 -1.94 -32.53 -11.72
N SER A 210 -2.04 -33.19 -10.57
CA SER A 210 -3.22 -33.12 -9.71
C SER A 210 -3.43 -31.77 -9.05
N ALA A 211 -4.67 -31.45 -8.67
CA ALA A 211 -5.01 -30.26 -7.89
C ALA A 211 -4.16 -30.16 -6.61
N THR A 212 -4.01 -31.30 -5.92
CA THR A 212 -3.18 -31.44 -4.71
C THR A 212 -1.70 -31.17 -4.94
N TYR A 213 -1.16 -31.42 -6.15
CA TYR A 213 0.24 -31.11 -6.44
C TYR A 213 0.45 -29.60 -6.47
N TYR A 214 -0.45 -28.87 -7.13
CA TYR A 214 -0.36 -27.42 -7.29
C TYR A 214 -0.76 -26.64 -6.03
N GLY A 215 -1.73 -27.13 -5.26
CA GLY A 215 -2.20 -26.51 -4.01
C GLY A 215 -1.42 -26.91 -2.76
N SER A 216 -0.43 -27.81 -2.86
CA SER A 216 0.28 -28.29 -1.67
C SER A 216 1.07 -27.19 -0.95
N ASN A 217 0.84 -27.07 0.36
CA ASN A 217 1.56 -26.18 1.28
C ASN A 217 3.06 -26.43 1.46
N LYS A 218 3.62 -27.38 0.70
CA LYS A 218 5.03 -27.77 0.73
C LYS A 218 5.79 -27.39 -0.54
N ASN A 219 5.09 -26.94 -1.58
CA ASN A 219 5.72 -26.61 -2.87
C ASN A 219 5.38 -25.17 -3.29
N GLU A 220 6.24 -24.24 -2.92
CA GLU A 220 6.05 -22.81 -3.15
C GLU A 220 5.97 -22.43 -4.64
N THR A 221 6.55 -23.22 -5.55
CA THR A 221 6.62 -22.87 -6.97
C THR A 221 5.58 -23.57 -7.84
N ALA A 222 4.78 -24.49 -7.28
CA ALA A 222 3.87 -25.30 -8.08
C ALA A 222 2.83 -24.46 -8.83
N VAL A 223 2.25 -23.44 -8.20
CA VAL A 223 1.31 -22.53 -8.87
C VAL A 223 1.95 -21.82 -10.07
N ARG A 224 3.24 -21.43 -9.98
CA ARG A 224 3.96 -20.86 -11.13
C ARG A 224 4.12 -21.86 -12.27
N GLU A 225 4.24 -23.16 -11.98
CA GLU A 225 4.22 -24.22 -13.01
C GLU A 225 2.85 -24.26 -13.69
N LEU A 226 1.76 -24.29 -12.90
CA LEU A 226 0.38 -24.28 -13.42
C LEU A 226 0.11 -23.08 -14.36
N VAL A 227 0.52 -21.88 -13.96
CA VAL A 227 0.35 -20.66 -14.77
C VAL A 227 1.12 -20.77 -16.09
N LYS A 228 2.35 -21.28 -16.06
CA LYS A 228 3.17 -21.49 -17.28
C LYS A 228 2.54 -22.53 -18.22
N GLU A 229 2.04 -23.63 -17.68
CA GLU A 229 1.32 -24.65 -18.44
C GLU A 229 0.07 -24.07 -19.11
N ALA A 230 -0.71 -23.27 -18.38
CA ALA A 230 -1.91 -22.61 -18.89
C ALA A 230 -1.59 -21.64 -20.03
N LEU A 231 -0.50 -20.86 -19.91
CA LEU A 231 -0.04 -19.94 -20.96
C LEU A 231 0.40 -20.67 -22.23
N ILE A 232 1.05 -21.82 -22.12
CA ILE A 232 1.40 -22.67 -23.28
C ILE A 232 0.14 -23.15 -24.00
N GLN A 233 -0.89 -23.55 -23.24
CA GLN A 233 -2.16 -24.00 -23.84
C GLN A 233 -2.91 -22.85 -24.51
N VAL A 234 -2.93 -21.66 -23.90
CA VAL A 234 -3.47 -20.45 -24.53
C VAL A 234 -2.74 -20.09 -25.82
N ALA A 235 -1.41 -20.18 -25.86
CA ALA A 235 -0.64 -19.89 -27.08
C ALA A 235 -1.00 -20.82 -28.26
N GLY A 236 -1.50 -22.02 -27.97
CA GLY A 236 -2.02 -22.97 -28.96
C GLY A 236 -3.49 -22.78 -29.34
N ASP A 237 -4.22 -21.89 -28.66
CA ASP A 237 -5.65 -21.64 -28.90
C ASP A 237 -5.84 -20.55 -29.98
N PRO A 238 -6.33 -20.91 -31.18
CA PRO A 238 -6.49 -19.96 -32.29
C PRO A 238 -7.59 -18.91 -32.04
N SER A 239 -8.39 -19.05 -30.98
CA SER A 239 -9.41 -18.07 -30.59
C SER A 239 -8.87 -16.94 -29.71
N ILE A 240 -7.62 -17.03 -29.25
CA ILE A 240 -6.95 -16.04 -28.42
C ILE A 240 -5.85 -15.35 -29.22
N ASP A 241 -5.95 -14.02 -29.34
CA ASP A 241 -4.89 -13.19 -29.90
C ASP A 241 -4.15 -12.49 -28.74
N LEU A 242 -2.95 -12.97 -28.41
CA LEU A 242 -2.15 -12.44 -27.30
C LEU A 242 -1.73 -10.97 -27.50
N SER A 243 -1.72 -10.47 -28.75
CA SER A 243 -1.40 -9.06 -29.02
C SER A 243 -2.44 -8.11 -28.43
N GLU A 244 -3.66 -8.58 -28.20
CA GLU A 244 -4.71 -7.78 -27.60
C GLU A 244 -4.50 -7.51 -26.11
N PHE A 245 -3.62 -8.26 -25.44
CA PHE A 245 -3.38 -8.17 -23.99
C PHE A 245 -2.00 -7.63 -23.64
N ASP A 246 -1.27 -7.08 -24.61
CA ASP A 246 -0.02 -6.32 -24.44
C ASP A 246 -0.27 -4.91 -24.99
N GLN A 247 -0.62 -3.98 -24.09
CA GLN A 247 -0.97 -2.59 -24.42
C GLN A 247 -0.27 -1.59 -23.49
N GLU A 248 0.32 -2.05 -22.39
CA GLU A 248 0.90 -1.24 -21.34
C GLU A 248 2.34 -1.64 -20.99
N ASP A 249 3.20 -0.63 -20.79
CA ASP A 249 4.52 -0.82 -20.21
C ASP A 249 4.40 -0.53 -18.70
N ARG A 250 3.85 -1.51 -17.97
CA ARG A 250 3.52 -1.34 -16.54
C ARG A 250 4.75 -0.95 -15.71
N TYR A 251 5.95 -1.37 -16.15
CA TYR A 251 7.22 -1.22 -15.43
C TYR A 251 8.15 -0.16 -16.03
N ASP A 252 7.75 0.53 -17.10
CA ASP A 252 8.63 1.42 -17.87
C ASP A 252 9.95 0.70 -18.22
N LEU A 253 9.83 -0.45 -18.89
CA LEU A 253 10.94 -1.34 -19.25
C LEU A 253 12.00 -0.58 -20.05
N ASN A 254 11.58 0.32 -20.93
CA ASN A 254 12.47 1.13 -21.76
C ASN A 254 12.90 2.48 -21.12
N GLY A 255 12.30 2.88 -19.99
CA GLY A 255 12.68 4.06 -19.23
C GLY A 255 12.31 5.40 -19.88
N ASN A 256 11.33 5.42 -20.79
CA ASN A 256 10.90 6.64 -21.49
C ASN A 256 9.76 7.37 -20.77
N GLY A 257 9.19 6.78 -19.70
CA GLY A 257 8.11 7.35 -18.90
C GLY A 257 6.71 7.25 -19.52
N ASN A 258 6.56 6.66 -20.71
CA ASN A 258 5.29 6.36 -21.36
C ASN A 258 4.84 4.93 -21.03
N ARG A 259 3.90 4.79 -20.10
CA ARG A 259 3.38 3.47 -19.68
C ARG A 259 2.20 2.97 -20.53
N ASN A 260 1.73 3.76 -21.50
CA ASN A 260 0.59 3.41 -22.36
C ASN A 260 1.09 2.97 -23.75
N GLU A 261 2.00 1.99 -23.78
CA GLU A 261 2.54 1.38 -25.00
C GLU A 261 2.88 -0.08 -24.74
N PRO A 262 2.85 -0.96 -25.76
CA PRO A 262 3.17 -2.37 -25.58
C PRO A 262 4.66 -2.60 -25.29
N ASP A 263 4.96 -3.52 -24.37
CA ASP A 263 6.32 -3.86 -23.94
C ASP A 263 6.70 -5.34 -24.19
N GLY A 264 5.75 -6.13 -24.72
CA GLY A 264 5.89 -7.57 -24.95
C GLY A 264 5.37 -8.43 -23.79
N LEU A 265 4.93 -7.83 -22.68
CA LEU A 265 4.31 -8.52 -21.55
C LEU A 265 2.78 -8.51 -21.66
N ILE A 266 2.16 -9.59 -21.22
CA ILE A 266 0.71 -9.61 -20.99
C ILE A 266 0.39 -8.70 -19.79
N ASP A 267 -0.41 -7.66 -20.01
CA ASP A 267 -0.69 -6.58 -19.08
C ASP A 267 -1.34 -7.10 -17.77
N HIS A 268 -2.42 -7.87 -17.91
CA HIS A 268 -3.28 -8.33 -16.82
C HIS A 268 -3.72 -9.78 -17.04
N LEU A 269 -3.33 -10.67 -16.13
CA LEU A 269 -3.56 -12.12 -16.23
C LEU A 269 -4.30 -12.65 -14.99
N MET A 270 -5.48 -13.25 -15.20
CA MET A 270 -6.29 -13.87 -14.15
C MET A 270 -6.46 -15.36 -14.40
N ILE A 271 -6.14 -16.20 -13.43
CA ILE A 271 -6.27 -17.65 -13.52
C ILE A 271 -7.40 -18.12 -12.60
N PHE A 272 -8.32 -18.93 -13.12
CA PHE A 272 -9.37 -19.57 -12.32
C PHE A 272 -9.15 -21.07 -12.27
N HIS A 273 -8.92 -21.62 -11.09
CA HIS A 273 -8.76 -23.07 -10.91
C HIS A 273 -10.07 -23.75 -10.52
N SER A 274 -10.25 -25.03 -10.88
CA SER A 274 -11.53 -25.75 -10.74
C SER A 274 -11.95 -26.13 -9.31
N SER A 275 -11.20 -25.78 -8.27
CA SER A 275 -11.49 -26.13 -6.86
C SER A 275 -11.98 -24.93 -6.05
N VAL A 276 -12.58 -25.19 -4.89
CA VAL A 276 -12.75 -24.16 -3.83
C VAL A 276 -11.37 -23.74 -3.34
N GLY A 277 -11.19 -22.46 -3.06
CA GLY A 277 -9.93 -21.91 -2.55
C GLY A 277 -9.72 -22.24 -1.09
N GLU A 278 -8.47 -22.41 -0.67
CA GLU A 278 -8.14 -22.69 0.73
C GLU A 278 -8.55 -21.56 1.68
N GLU A 279 -8.58 -20.33 1.16
CA GLU A 279 -9.10 -19.14 1.86
C GLU A 279 -10.59 -19.27 2.21
N ALA A 280 -11.33 -20.09 1.47
CA ALA A 280 -12.72 -20.47 1.75
C ALA A 280 -12.83 -21.90 2.33
N GLY A 281 -11.76 -22.38 2.99
CA GLY A 281 -11.70 -23.70 3.64
C GLY A 281 -11.39 -24.88 2.71
N GLY A 282 -11.08 -24.62 1.43
CA GLY A 282 -10.56 -25.60 0.46
C GLY A 282 -11.52 -26.70 0.02
N GLY A 283 -12.79 -26.63 0.44
CA GLY A 283 -13.80 -27.63 0.14
C GLY A 283 -13.36 -29.05 0.53
N ASP A 284 -13.32 -29.95 -0.46
CA ASP A 284 -12.89 -31.34 -0.26
C ASP A 284 -11.37 -31.54 -0.31
N LEU A 285 -10.62 -30.55 -0.83
CA LEU A 285 -9.15 -30.56 -0.82
C LEU A 285 -8.58 -30.03 0.49
N GLY A 286 -9.35 -29.24 1.25
CA GLY A 286 -8.92 -28.65 2.51
C GLY A 286 -7.62 -27.85 2.34
N GLU A 287 -6.61 -28.15 3.15
CA GLU A 287 -5.32 -27.45 3.12
C GLU A 287 -4.47 -27.74 1.86
N ASP A 288 -4.88 -28.66 0.98
CA ASP A 288 -4.21 -28.92 -0.30
C ASP A 288 -4.88 -28.18 -1.48
N ALA A 289 -5.84 -27.28 -1.21
CA ALA A 289 -6.39 -26.36 -2.20
C ALA A 289 -5.43 -25.18 -2.45
N ILE A 290 -5.50 -24.58 -3.63
CA ILE A 290 -4.80 -23.32 -3.90
C ILE A 290 -5.47 -22.19 -3.12
N TRP A 291 -4.68 -21.33 -2.51
CA TRP A 291 -5.12 -20.09 -1.86
C TRP A 291 -5.17 -18.96 -2.90
N ALA A 292 -6.24 -18.17 -2.98
CA ALA A 292 -6.33 -17.03 -3.92
C ALA A 292 -5.25 -15.96 -3.65
N HIS A 293 -4.51 -15.54 -4.68
CA HIS A 293 -3.45 -14.54 -4.51
C HIS A 293 -3.05 -13.84 -5.82
N ARG A 294 -2.37 -12.70 -5.68
CA ARG A 294 -1.53 -12.06 -6.70
C ARG A 294 -0.07 -12.38 -6.46
N TRP A 295 0.63 -12.83 -7.50
CA TRP A 295 2.08 -13.03 -7.47
C TRP A 295 2.72 -12.81 -8.85
N ASN A 296 3.97 -13.24 -9.00
CA ASN A 296 4.70 -13.18 -10.27
C ASN A 296 5.45 -14.49 -10.53
N LEU A 297 5.83 -14.72 -11.79
CA LEU A 297 6.54 -15.93 -12.26
C LEU A 297 8.03 -15.99 -11.88
N GLY A 298 8.52 -15.05 -11.06
CA GLY A 298 9.92 -14.90 -10.65
C GLY A 298 10.75 -14.07 -11.62
N SER A 299 10.59 -14.33 -12.92
CA SER A 299 11.10 -13.49 -14.01
C SER A 299 10.10 -13.49 -15.16
N PRO A 300 10.13 -12.50 -16.07
CA PRO A 300 9.38 -12.56 -17.32
C PRO A 300 9.56 -13.91 -17.99
N TYR A 301 8.44 -14.58 -18.30
CA TYR A 301 8.40 -15.89 -18.89
C TYR A 301 8.00 -15.75 -20.36
N PRO A 302 8.93 -15.87 -21.32
CA PRO A 302 8.60 -15.92 -22.74
C PRO A 302 7.70 -17.12 -23.02
N ILE A 303 6.55 -16.89 -23.63
CA ILE A 303 5.53 -17.91 -23.90
C ILE A 303 5.91 -18.62 -25.21
N PRO A 304 6.31 -19.90 -25.17
CA PRO A 304 6.76 -20.64 -26.35
C PRO A 304 5.71 -20.67 -27.47
N GLY A 305 6.17 -20.50 -28.71
CA GLY A 305 5.31 -20.59 -29.90
C GLY A 305 4.57 -19.30 -30.26
N THR A 306 4.80 -18.22 -29.51
CA THR A 306 4.22 -16.90 -29.78
C THR A 306 5.19 -16.00 -30.56
N SER A 307 4.68 -14.90 -31.11
CA SER A 307 5.52 -13.88 -31.75
C SER A 307 5.01 -12.48 -31.42
N SER A 308 5.84 -11.70 -30.73
CA SER A 308 5.56 -10.30 -30.39
C SER A 308 6.32 -9.35 -31.32
N PRO A 309 5.67 -8.32 -31.88
CA PRO A 309 6.31 -7.33 -32.73
C PRO A 309 7.24 -6.38 -31.95
N ASN A 310 7.15 -6.34 -30.61
CA ASN A 310 7.99 -5.49 -29.77
C ASN A 310 9.47 -5.91 -29.82
N GLY A 311 9.76 -7.21 -29.97
CA GLY A 311 11.12 -7.75 -30.06
C GLY A 311 11.78 -8.06 -28.71
N ASN A 312 11.21 -7.60 -27.60
CA ASN A 312 11.61 -8.03 -26.26
C ASN A 312 11.43 -9.55 -26.05
N PHE A 313 12.07 -10.09 -25.02
CA PHE A 313 11.94 -11.50 -24.60
C PHE A 313 12.23 -12.53 -25.71
N GLY A 314 13.12 -12.19 -26.65
CA GLY A 314 13.45 -13.04 -27.79
C GLY A 314 12.40 -13.03 -28.90
N GLY A 315 11.60 -11.95 -29.00
CA GLY A 315 10.56 -11.78 -30.01
C GLY A 315 9.27 -12.55 -29.73
N GLN A 316 9.06 -12.98 -28.48
CA GLN A 316 7.87 -13.69 -28.02
C GLN A 316 7.06 -12.79 -27.09
N TYR A 317 5.75 -13.04 -26.98
CA TYR A 317 5.01 -12.50 -25.84
C TYR A 317 5.50 -13.17 -24.57
N ALA A 318 5.49 -12.45 -23.47
CA ALA A 318 5.87 -12.97 -22.16
C ALA A 318 4.79 -12.65 -21.12
N ALA A 319 4.76 -13.41 -20.03
CA ALA A 319 3.94 -13.09 -18.86
C ALA A 319 4.84 -12.94 -17.65
N TYR A 320 4.39 -12.18 -16.65
CA TYR A 320 5.14 -12.00 -15.42
C TYR A 320 4.24 -12.00 -14.19
N ASP A 321 3.39 -11.00 -14.05
CA ASP A 321 2.37 -10.95 -13.01
C ASP A 321 1.21 -11.87 -13.35
N TYR A 322 0.61 -12.46 -12.32
CA TYR A 322 -0.66 -13.17 -12.42
C TYR A 322 -1.42 -13.05 -11.10
N THR A 323 -2.73 -13.16 -11.22
CA THR A 323 -3.62 -13.45 -10.10
C THR A 323 -4.23 -14.83 -10.29
N ILE A 324 -4.54 -15.53 -9.19
CA ILE A 324 -5.20 -16.83 -9.23
C ILE A 324 -6.35 -16.85 -8.22
N GLN A 325 -7.51 -17.34 -8.65
CA GLN A 325 -8.73 -17.40 -7.85
C GLN A 325 -9.43 -18.76 -8.02
N PRO A 326 -10.26 -19.18 -7.05
CA PRO A 326 -11.00 -20.44 -7.17
C PRO A 326 -12.19 -20.35 -8.11
N ILE A 327 -12.75 -21.52 -8.41
CA ILE A 327 -13.89 -21.70 -9.31
C ILE A 327 -15.12 -20.90 -8.87
N ASP A 328 -15.28 -20.72 -7.55
CA ASP A 328 -16.42 -20.11 -6.89
C ASP A 328 -16.18 -18.66 -6.46
N ALA A 329 -15.11 -18.03 -6.98
CA ALA A 329 -14.77 -16.64 -6.74
C ALA A 329 -15.92 -15.70 -7.11
N ALA A 330 -16.21 -14.76 -6.21
CA ALA A 330 -17.12 -13.66 -6.43
C ALA A 330 -16.37 -12.38 -6.84
N ALA A 331 -17.11 -11.35 -7.25
CA ALA A 331 -16.52 -10.12 -7.78
C ALA A 331 -15.57 -9.41 -6.78
N GLY A 332 -15.76 -9.60 -5.47
CA GLY A 332 -14.90 -9.02 -4.44
C GLY A 332 -13.48 -9.55 -4.46
N VAL A 333 -13.28 -10.87 -4.57
CA VAL A 333 -11.95 -11.48 -4.68
C VAL A 333 -11.28 -11.03 -5.98
N CYS A 334 -11.98 -11.12 -7.12
CA CYS A 334 -11.43 -10.67 -8.40
C CYS A 334 -11.05 -9.17 -8.40
N ALA A 335 -11.86 -8.33 -7.75
CA ALA A 335 -11.60 -6.90 -7.69
C ALA A 335 -10.46 -6.53 -6.76
N HIS A 336 -10.30 -7.23 -5.63
CA HIS A 336 -9.17 -7.10 -4.70
C HIS A 336 -7.85 -7.42 -5.40
N GLU A 337 -7.78 -8.59 -6.03
CA GLU A 337 -6.56 -9.07 -6.70
C GLU A 337 -6.15 -8.16 -7.84
N TYR A 338 -7.13 -7.67 -8.61
CA TYR A 338 -6.86 -6.68 -9.64
C TYR A 338 -6.43 -5.32 -9.07
N GLY A 339 -6.82 -5.01 -7.84
CA GLY A 339 -6.32 -3.84 -7.12
C GLY A 339 -4.79 -3.88 -6.98
N HIS A 340 -4.23 -5.06 -6.71
CA HIS A 340 -2.78 -5.26 -6.71
C HIS A 340 -2.15 -5.11 -8.09
N ASP A 341 -2.80 -5.60 -9.15
CA ASP A 341 -2.32 -5.40 -10.53
C ASP A 341 -2.23 -3.90 -10.89
N LEU A 342 -3.13 -3.07 -10.37
CA LEU A 342 -3.10 -1.61 -10.50
C LEU A 342 -2.07 -0.92 -9.59
N GLY A 343 -1.38 -1.69 -8.75
CA GLY A 343 -0.40 -1.22 -7.80
C GLY A 343 -1.02 -0.69 -6.51
N LEU A 344 -2.03 -1.35 -5.94
CA LEU A 344 -2.44 -1.09 -4.56
C LEU A 344 -1.78 -2.11 -3.61
N PRO A 345 -1.33 -1.69 -2.42
CA PRO A 345 -0.85 -2.60 -1.40
C PRO A 345 -2.02 -3.18 -0.61
N ASP A 346 -1.73 -4.25 0.10
CA ASP A 346 -2.55 -4.72 1.21
C ASP A 346 -2.64 -3.66 2.31
N GLU A 347 -3.87 -3.38 2.74
CA GLU A 347 -4.14 -2.44 3.84
C GLU A 347 -4.28 -3.15 5.19
N TYR A 348 -4.14 -4.48 5.22
CA TYR A 348 -4.28 -5.27 6.43
C TYR A 348 -2.96 -5.57 7.17
N ASP A 349 -3.04 -6.16 8.37
CA ASP A 349 -1.86 -6.72 9.05
C ASP A 349 -1.35 -7.98 8.32
N THR A 350 -0.47 -7.80 7.34
CA THR A 350 0.07 -8.89 6.51
C THR A 350 0.91 -9.93 7.26
N LYS A 351 1.26 -9.67 8.53
CA LYS A 351 1.94 -10.63 9.40
C LYS A 351 1.02 -11.29 10.42
N TYR A 352 -0.25 -10.89 10.49
CA TYR A 352 -1.20 -11.35 11.50
C TYR A 352 -0.58 -11.26 12.90
N SER A 353 0.09 -10.14 13.14
CA SER A 353 0.88 -9.89 14.33
C SER A 353 0.00 -9.62 15.54
N GLY A 354 -1.19 -9.05 15.32
CA GLY A 354 -2.17 -8.70 16.35
C GLY A 354 -3.58 -9.25 16.10
N LYS A 355 -4.59 -8.57 16.65
CA LYS A 355 -6.03 -8.89 16.57
C LYS A 355 -6.75 -8.27 15.36
N GLY A 356 -5.98 -7.84 14.36
CA GLY A 356 -6.45 -7.17 13.15
C GLY A 356 -6.16 -5.67 13.18
N GLU A 357 -5.90 -5.10 12.01
CA GLU A 357 -5.67 -3.68 11.83
C GLU A 357 -6.98 -2.88 11.80
N PRO A 358 -6.97 -1.58 12.14
CA PRO A 358 -8.15 -0.74 12.05
C PRO A 358 -8.33 -0.25 10.61
N VAL A 359 -8.64 -1.18 9.70
CA VAL A 359 -9.12 -0.97 8.34
C VAL A 359 -10.30 -1.91 8.11
N ALA A 360 -10.07 -3.22 8.19
CA ALA A 360 -11.09 -4.26 8.05
C ALA A 360 -12.04 -4.02 6.85
N THR A 361 -13.35 -4.17 7.06
CA THR A 361 -14.36 -4.08 6.00
C THR A 361 -14.57 -2.66 5.47
N TRP A 362 -13.86 -1.64 5.98
CA TRP A 362 -13.94 -0.28 5.43
C TRP A 362 -13.29 -0.16 4.04
N SER A 363 -12.40 -1.07 3.67
CA SER A 363 -11.71 -1.07 2.37
C SER A 363 -11.68 -2.45 1.75
N ILE A 364 -11.87 -2.50 0.42
CA ILE A 364 -11.67 -3.73 -0.34
C ILE A 364 -10.24 -4.27 -0.23
N MET A 365 -9.22 -3.43 -0.01
CA MET A 365 -7.81 -3.85 0.15
C MET A 365 -7.49 -4.40 1.55
N SER A 366 -8.53 -4.67 2.34
CA SER A 366 -8.51 -5.51 3.55
C SER A 366 -9.70 -6.48 3.43
N SER A 367 -10.46 -6.76 4.49
CA SER A 367 -11.58 -7.71 4.49
C SER A 367 -12.84 -7.21 3.78
N GLY A 368 -12.83 -6.02 3.19
CA GLY A 368 -13.94 -5.49 2.40
C GLY A 368 -14.24 -6.29 1.13
N SER A 369 -13.27 -7.06 0.64
CA SER A 369 -13.43 -8.00 -0.47
C SER A 369 -14.41 -9.15 -0.19
N TRP A 370 -14.70 -9.45 1.09
CA TRP A 370 -15.61 -10.53 1.50
C TRP A 370 -16.99 -10.08 1.99
N ALA A 371 -17.31 -8.79 1.89
CA ALA A 371 -18.63 -8.30 2.27
C ALA A 371 -19.75 -8.88 1.37
N GLY A 372 -20.96 -8.98 1.94
CA GLY A 372 -22.16 -9.49 1.28
C GLY A 372 -22.90 -10.56 2.09
N VAL A 373 -24.18 -10.75 1.77
CA VAL A 373 -24.99 -11.85 2.34
C VAL A 373 -24.37 -13.21 2.01
N ILE A 374 -23.86 -13.33 0.80
CA ILE A 374 -22.90 -14.35 0.37
C ILE A 374 -21.55 -13.64 0.25
N GLY A 375 -20.52 -14.20 0.89
CA GLY A 375 -19.20 -13.59 0.97
C GLY A 375 -18.66 -13.20 -0.41
N GLY A 376 -18.15 -11.98 -0.50
CA GLY A 376 -17.52 -11.41 -1.70
C GLY A 376 -18.46 -11.00 -2.84
N THR A 377 -19.77 -11.15 -2.67
CA THR A 377 -20.76 -10.73 -3.69
C THR A 377 -21.14 -9.24 -3.60
N GLU A 378 -20.83 -8.58 -2.48
CA GLU A 378 -21.08 -7.16 -2.26
C GLU A 378 -19.81 -6.48 -1.69
N PRO A 379 -18.68 -6.47 -2.42
CA PRO A 379 -17.45 -5.88 -1.94
C PRO A 379 -17.62 -4.39 -1.63
N THR A 380 -16.99 -3.91 -0.56
CA THR A 380 -17.02 -2.49 -0.18
C THR A 380 -16.09 -1.65 -1.06
N GLY A 381 -16.22 -0.32 -1.02
CA GLY A 381 -15.34 0.56 -1.79
C GLY A 381 -13.87 0.50 -1.35
N PHE A 382 -13.00 1.07 -2.19
CA PHE A 382 -11.61 1.36 -1.82
C PHE A 382 -11.53 2.39 -0.70
N SER A 383 -10.49 2.31 0.13
CA SER A 383 -10.12 3.38 1.06
C SER A 383 -9.90 4.71 0.31
N ALA A 384 -10.01 5.82 1.03
CA ALA A 384 -9.69 7.14 0.46
C ALA A 384 -8.23 7.22 -0.03
N TRP A 385 -7.30 6.52 0.63
CA TRP A 385 -5.89 6.49 0.23
C TRP A 385 -5.69 5.70 -1.08
N ALA A 386 -6.33 4.53 -1.21
CA ALA A 386 -6.27 3.74 -2.44
C ALA A 386 -6.84 4.51 -3.64
N LYS A 387 -7.94 5.26 -3.46
CA LYS A 387 -8.47 6.15 -4.50
C LYS A 387 -7.53 7.30 -4.84
N GLU A 388 -6.81 7.84 -3.85
CA GLU A 388 -5.80 8.89 -4.05
C GLU A 388 -4.63 8.37 -4.90
N PHE A 389 -4.16 7.15 -4.60
CA PHE A 389 -3.15 6.45 -5.37
C PHE A 389 -3.61 6.20 -6.81
N LEU A 390 -4.80 5.63 -7.00
CA LEU A 390 -5.34 5.34 -8.34
C LEU A 390 -5.57 6.61 -9.17
N GLN A 391 -6.00 7.71 -8.54
CA GLN A 391 -6.11 9.01 -9.19
C GLN A 391 -4.74 9.52 -9.69
N ALA A 392 -3.68 9.34 -8.89
CA ALA A 392 -2.32 9.74 -9.28
C ALA A 392 -1.70 8.82 -10.34
N SER A 393 -2.02 7.52 -10.30
CA SER A 393 -1.50 6.51 -11.22
C SER A 393 -2.20 6.55 -12.59
N LEU A 394 -3.53 6.57 -12.60
CA LEU A 394 -4.36 6.37 -13.80
C LEU A 394 -5.04 7.65 -14.30
N GLY A 395 -5.07 8.72 -13.49
CA GLY A 395 -5.87 9.90 -13.77
C GLY A 395 -7.37 9.59 -13.72
N GLY A 396 -8.20 10.37 -14.42
CA GLY A 396 -9.65 10.14 -14.44
C GLY A 396 -10.36 10.76 -13.24
N ASN A 397 -11.30 10.02 -12.62
CA ASN A 397 -12.24 10.51 -11.62
C ASN A 397 -12.38 9.58 -10.41
N TRP A 398 -11.27 9.04 -9.90
CA TRP A 398 -11.26 8.17 -8.71
C TRP A 398 -11.44 8.94 -7.41
N LEU A 399 -10.86 10.14 -7.32
CA LEU A 399 -10.92 10.96 -6.12
C LEU A 399 -10.81 12.44 -6.44
N HIS A 400 -11.76 13.23 -5.95
CA HIS A 400 -11.68 14.70 -5.95
C HIS A 400 -12.00 15.26 -4.56
N GLY A 401 -11.37 16.37 -4.19
CA GLY A 401 -11.67 16.96 -2.90
C GLY A 401 -10.82 18.14 -2.50
N SER A 402 -11.05 18.59 -1.27
CA SER A 402 -10.31 19.71 -0.68
C SER A 402 -9.00 19.25 -0.06
N ASN A 403 -7.96 20.07 -0.17
CA ASN A 403 -6.65 19.84 0.43
C ASN A 403 -6.30 21.06 1.29
N VAL A 404 -6.01 20.83 2.58
CA VAL A 404 -5.91 21.90 3.58
C VAL A 404 -4.67 21.67 4.44
N GLN A 405 -3.92 22.73 4.74
CA GLN A 405 -2.87 22.67 5.76
C GLN A 405 -3.49 22.93 7.13
N VAL A 406 -3.18 22.10 8.13
CA VAL A 406 -3.72 22.31 9.49
C VAL A 406 -3.33 23.69 10.05
N ASP A 407 -2.15 24.21 9.67
CA ASP A 407 -1.66 25.53 10.08
C ASP A 407 -2.43 26.70 9.46
N GLU A 408 -3.17 26.48 8.39
CA GLU A 408 -4.02 27.49 7.74
C GLU A 408 -5.45 27.52 8.32
N LEU A 409 -5.80 26.57 9.20
CA LEU A 409 -7.11 26.52 9.84
C LEU A 409 -7.23 27.54 10.96
N SER A 410 -8.35 28.27 10.97
CA SER A 410 -8.70 29.16 12.07
C SER A 410 -9.56 28.47 13.13
N ALA A 411 -9.63 29.05 14.33
CA ALA A 411 -10.51 28.60 15.40
C ALA A 411 -12.03 28.67 15.05
N ARG A 412 -12.41 29.43 14.01
CA ARG A 412 -13.79 29.43 13.50
C ARG A 412 -14.09 28.21 12.62
N GLY A 413 -13.06 27.61 12.06
CA GLY A 413 -13.14 26.48 11.14
C GLY A 413 -13.63 26.83 9.74
N ASN A 414 -13.36 25.92 8.81
CA ASN A 414 -13.84 25.96 7.43
C ASN A 414 -14.92 24.88 7.24
N VAL A 415 -15.96 25.21 6.47
CA VAL A 415 -17.08 24.31 6.19
C VAL A 415 -16.78 23.53 4.91
N TYR A 416 -16.91 22.20 4.97
CA TYR A 416 -16.81 21.32 3.82
C TYR A 416 -18.07 20.47 3.67
N MET A 417 -18.41 20.18 2.43
CA MET A 417 -19.49 19.28 2.07
C MET A 417 -18.86 18.03 1.47
N LEU A 418 -19.30 16.86 1.92
CA LEU A 418 -18.84 15.57 1.44
C LEU A 418 -20.01 14.84 0.77
N ASP A 419 -19.76 14.27 -0.39
CA ASP A 419 -20.65 13.28 -1.00
C ASP A 419 -20.24 11.87 -0.54
N GLN A 420 -21.17 10.91 -0.59
CA GLN A 420 -20.87 9.53 -0.22
C GLN A 420 -19.81 8.91 -1.15
N ALA A 421 -18.81 8.22 -0.58
CA ALA A 421 -17.60 7.81 -1.27
C ALA A 421 -17.78 6.80 -2.42
N ASN A 422 -18.96 6.16 -2.50
CA ASN A 422 -19.31 5.17 -3.53
C ASN A 422 -19.90 5.81 -4.81
N ASP A 423 -20.17 7.11 -4.82
CA ASP A 423 -20.74 7.85 -5.94
C ASP A 423 -19.93 9.13 -6.20
N LYS A 424 -20.01 9.67 -7.42
CA LYS A 424 -19.43 10.98 -7.75
C LYS A 424 -20.50 12.05 -7.84
N GLY A 425 -20.32 13.10 -7.06
CA GLY A 425 -21.24 14.23 -6.99
C GLY A 425 -20.50 15.56 -7.08
N ARG A 426 -21.20 16.64 -6.72
CA ARG A 426 -20.70 18.01 -6.87
C ARG A 426 -19.95 18.54 -5.64
N ASN A 427 -20.00 17.82 -4.53
CA ASN A 427 -19.23 18.16 -3.33
C ASN A 427 -17.91 17.37 -3.34
N ASP A 428 -17.15 17.44 -2.26
CA ASP A 428 -15.88 16.73 -2.19
C ASP A 428 -16.12 15.24 -1.93
N ASP A 429 -15.31 14.35 -2.51
CA ASP A 429 -15.26 12.94 -2.09
C ASP A 429 -14.52 12.83 -0.75
N VAL A 430 -13.51 13.70 -0.56
CA VAL A 430 -12.59 13.68 0.58
C VAL A 430 -12.16 15.10 0.97
N VAL A 431 -11.88 15.30 2.25
CA VAL A 431 -11.08 16.44 2.71
C VAL A 431 -9.76 15.91 3.25
N ARG A 432 -8.65 16.23 2.56
CA ARG A 432 -7.28 15.93 3.01
C ARG A 432 -6.75 17.04 3.89
N ILE A 433 -6.33 16.68 5.09
CA ILE A 433 -5.83 17.61 6.12
C ILE A 433 -4.38 17.28 6.39
N ASN A 434 -3.48 18.08 5.80
CA ASN A 434 -2.03 17.95 5.96
C ASN A 434 -1.60 18.44 7.33
N LEU A 435 -0.75 17.64 7.96
CA LEU A 435 -0.12 17.96 9.23
C LEU A 435 1.35 18.36 8.99
N PRO A 436 1.99 19.09 9.92
CA PRO A 436 3.42 19.33 9.87
C PRO A 436 4.19 18.01 9.74
N PRO A 437 5.25 17.91 8.91
CA PRO A 437 5.96 16.66 8.71
C PRO A 437 6.42 16.01 10.03
N LYS A 438 6.11 14.72 10.18
CA LYS A 438 6.45 13.90 11.35
C LYS A 438 7.96 13.70 11.40
N GLN A 439 8.58 14.01 12.53
CA GLN A 439 10.02 13.82 12.75
C GLN A 439 10.29 12.38 13.21
N ILE A 440 11.13 11.66 12.49
CA ILE A 440 11.50 10.25 12.75
C ILE A 440 13.00 10.19 13.04
N ALA A 441 13.41 9.36 13.99
CA ALA A 441 14.82 9.13 14.27
C ALA A 441 15.51 8.45 13.07
N LEU A 442 16.70 8.92 12.71
CA LEU A 442 17.51 8.38 11.61
C LEU A 442 18.82 7.82 12.16
N ASN A 443 19.89 8.62 12.18
CA ASN A 443 21.16 8.31 12.83
C ASN A 443 21.53 9.46 13.77
N PRO A 444 21.67 9.28 15.09
CA PRO A 444 22.08 10.38 15.98
C PRO A 444 23.49 10.90 15.63
N PRO A 445 23.75 12.22 15.71
CA PRO A 445 25.10 12.78 15.55
C PRO A 445 26.10 12.10 16.48
N TYR A 446 27.36 11.99 16.06
CA TYR A 446 28.41 11.40 16.89
C TYR A 446 28.69 12.30 18.11
N ALA A 447 28.78 13.61 17.85
CA ALA A 447 28.89 14.65 18.87
C ALA A 447 27.92 15.79 18.55
N GLY A 448 27.71 16.70 19.51
CA GLY A 448 26.92 17.90 19.27
C GLY A 448 25.43 17.64 19.00
N GLN A 449 24.84 18.43 18.11
CA GLN A 449 23.43 18.41 17.70
C GLN A 449 23.26 18.15 16.20
N TYR A 450 24.33 18.26 15.41
CA TYR A 450 24.28 18.14 13.97
C TYR A 450 25.42 17.28 13.42
N GLN A 451 25.21 16.75 12.22
CA GLN A 451 26.18 16.05 11.39
C GLN A 451 25.94 16.42 9.92
N TYR A 452 26.83 16.06 9.01
CA TYR A 452 26.56 16.14 7.58
C TYR A 452 25.98 14.83 7.07
N HIS A 453 24.93 14.90 6.26
CA HIS A 453 24.32 13.76 5.58
C HIS A 453 24.47 13.93 4.07
N GLY A 454 24.97 12.91 3.40
CA GLY A 454 25.15 12.86 1.95
C GLY A 454 23.85 12.76 1.17
N GLY A 455 22.72 12.57 1.84
CA GLY A 455 21.40 12.39 1.23
C GLY A 455 21.03 10.91 1.09
N LYS A 456 19.78 10.68 0.67
CA LYS A 456 19.18 9.37 0.43
C LYS A 456 18.35 9.45 -0.84
N GLY A 457 18.58 8.55 -1.77
CA GLY A 457 17.87 8.49 -3.05
C GLY A 457 18.71 7.89 -4.17
N ASN A 458 18.10 7.79 -5.34
CA ASN A 458 18.69 7.19 -6.53
C ASN A 458 19.31 8.28 -7.44
N ASN A 459 20.35 7.91 -8.20
CA ASN A 459 21.07 8.76 -9.16
C ASN A 459 21.64 10.04 -8.53
N LEU A 460 22.12 9.95 -7.29
CA LEU A 460 22.72 11.08 -6.61
C LEU A 460 24.18 11.29 -7.03
N ASP A 461 24.63 12.53 -7.08
CA ASP A 461 26.04 12.93 -7.09
C ASP A 461 26.17 14.15 -6.15
N ASN A 462 26.03 13.86 -4.86
CA ASN A 462 26.05 14.88 -3.82
C ASN A 462 27.48 15.07 -3.35
N ARG A 463 27.88 16.32 -3.13
CA ARG A 463 29.23 16.70 -2.72
C ARG A 463 29.22 17.75 -1.62
N MET A 464 30.27 17.77 -0.81
CA MET A 464 30.66 18.93 -0.01
C MET A 464 32.15 19.20 -0.22
N SER A 465 32.51 20.45 -0.54
CA SER A 465 33.85 20.80 -1.05
C SER A 465 34.44 22.02 -0.36
N LEU A 466 35.76 22.02 -0.17
CA LEU A 466 36.55 23.09 0.45
C LEU A 466 37.86 23.28 -0.32
N ALA A 467 38.25 24.54 -0.54
CA ALA A 467 39.62 24.86 -0.97
C ALA A 467 40.57 24.85 0.23
N LEU A 468 41.63 24.04 0.16
CA LEU A 468 42.60 23.84 1.24
C LEU A 468 44.00 24.24 0.76
N ASP A 469 44.69 25.10 1.52
CA ASP A 469 46.06 25.52 1.24
C ASP A 469 47.05 24.71 2.10
N LEU A 470 47.79 23.80 1.46
CA LEU A 470 48.87 23.02 2.08
C LEU A 470 50.26 23.58 1.73
N SER A 471 50.34 24.81 1.21
CA SER A 471 51.61 25.46 0.89
C SER A 471 52.51 25.53 2.12
N GLY A 472 53.76 25.08 1.97
CA GLY A 472 54.74 25.08 3.06
C GLY A 472 54.57 23.97 4.09
N LYS A 473 53.58 23.08 3.95
CA LYS A 473 53.40 21.89 4.80
C LYS A 473 54.18 20.69 4.25
N GLN A 474 54.57 19.75 5.11
CA GLN A 474 55.31 18.53 4.73
C GLN A 474 54.46 17.26 4.79
N SER A 475 53.46 17.24 5.65
CA SER A 475 52.54 16.13 5.89
C SER A 475 51.14 16.67 6.14
N ALA A 476 50.11 15.93 5.71
CA ALA A 476 48.73 16.28 5.99
C ALA A 476 47.83 15.04 6.02
N SER A 477 46.80 15.05 6.86
CA SER A 477 45.77 14.01 6.91
C SER A 477 44.37 14.60 7.08
N LEU A 478 43.39 13.87 6.59
CA LEU A 478 41.97 14.08 6.86
C LEU A 478 41.50 12.95 7.77
N ALA A 479 40.83 13.30 8.87
CA ALA A 479 40.12 12.37 9.73
C ALA A 479 38.67 12.81 9.93
N PHE A 480 37.74 11.88 10.06
CA PHE A 480 36.36 12.16 10.46
C PHE A 480 35.68 10.91 11.03
N LYS A 481 34.56 11.11 11.71
CA LYS A 481 33.65 10.04 12.06
C LYS A 481 32.71 9.78 10.90
N ALA A 482 32.60 8.52 10.50
CA ALA A 482 31.72 8.06 9.44
C ALA A 482 30.69 7.07 10.00
N TRP A 483 29.43 7.28 9.66
CA TRP A 483 28.39 6.27 9.76
C TRP A 483 27.78 6.11 8.37
N TYR A 484 27.59 4.89 7.88
CA TYR A 484 27.06 4.70 6.55
C TYR A 484 26.26 3.41 6.40
N GLN A 485 25.22 3.49 5.59
CA GLN A 485 24.44 2.38 5.05
C GLN A 485 24.22 2.67 3.57
N ILE A 486 25.00 1.99 2.73
CA ILE A 486 25.19 2.27 1.31
C ILE A 486 25.07 0.94 0.58
N GLU A 487 24.27 0.87 -0.50
CA GLU A 487 24.07 -0.36 -1.27
C GLU A 487 25.42 -0.94 -1.73
N GLU A 488 25.76 -2.13 -1.20
CA GLU A 488 27.11 -2.67 -1.31
C GLU A 488 27.50 -2.98 -2.76
N GLY A 489 28.53 -2.28 -3.25
CA GLY A 489 29.04 -2.43 -4.62
C GLY A 489 28.17 -1.75 -5.70
N PHE A 490 27.16 -0.97 -5.33
CA PHE A 490 26.30 -0.18 -6.23
C PHE A 490 26.41 1.32 -5.94
N ASP A 491 26.44 1.68 -4.65
CA ASP A 491 26.58 3.05 -4.21
C ASP A 491 27.93 3.26 -3.51
N TYR A 492 28.49 4.47 -3.63
CA TYR A 492 29.83 4.77 -3.11
C TYR A 492 29.92 6.17 -2.50
N ALA A 493 30.53 6.25 -1.32
CA ALA A 493 31.04 7.47 -0.72
C ALA A 493 32.55 7.61 -0.95
N ARG A 494 33.05 8.81 -1.27
CA ARG A 494 34.45 9.03 -1.69
C ARG A 494 35.03 10.30 -1.09
N VAL A 495 36.32 10.26 -0.78
CA VAL A 495 37.14 11.46 -0.60
C VAL A 495 37.82 11.76 -1.92
N LEU A 496 37.63 12.98 -2.43
CA LEU A 496 38.23 13.46 -3.66
C LEU A 496 39.26 14.56 -3.37
N VAL A 497 40.40 14.49 -4.05
CA VAL A 497 41.36 15.60 -4.12
C VAL A 497 41.46 16.07 -5.56
N ASN A 498 41.12 17.34 -5.81
CA ASN A 498 41.05 17.93 -7.15
C ASN A 498 40.14 17.16 -8.13
N GLY A 499 39.11 16.49 -7.60
CA GLY A 499 38.15 15.72 -8.39
C GLY A 499 38.46 14.23 -8.51
N GLU A 500 39.65 13.80 -8.09
CA GLU A 500 40.09 12.40 -8.18
C GLU A 500 39.91 11.67 -6.84
N PRO A 501 39.33 10.45 -6.81
CA PRO A 501 39.16 9.69 -5.59
C PRO A 501 40.49 9.18 -5.03
N ILE A 502 40.63 9.24 -3.70
CA ILE A 502 41.83 8.80 -2.99
C ILE A 502 41.50 7.66 -2.02
N PRO A 503 42.43 6.71 -1.78
CA PRO A 503 42.20 5.62 -0.84
C PRO A 503 42.30 6.08 0.61
N GLY A 504 41.51 5.47 1.48
CA GLY A 504 41.59 5.58 2.94
C GLY A 504 41.32 4.23 3.61
N ASN A 505 41.35 4.21 4.94
CA ASN A 505 41.19 2.98 5.73
C ASN A 505 39.84 2.25 5.54
N LEU A 506 38.78 2.97 5.14
CA LEU A 506 37.43 2.42 4.87
C LEU A 506 37.16 2.18 3.38
N THR A 507 38.12 2.49 2.50
CA THR A 507 37.92 2.43 1.05
C THR A 507 38.13 1.01 0.52
N ARG A 508 37.21 0.57 -0.34
CA ARG A 508 37.39 -0.61 -1.19
C ARG A 508 37.80 -0.20 -2.60
N THR A 509 38.47 -1.09 -3.31
CA THR A 509 39.00 -0.84 -4.67
C THR A 509 38.35 -1.71 -5.75
N ASP A 510 37.45 -2.60 -5.36
CA ASP A 510 36.71 -3.48 -6.25
C ASP A 510 35.39 -2.84 -6.72
N ASP A 511 35.07 -3.11 -8.00
CA ASP A 511 33.81 -2.76 -8.64
C ASP A 511 33.15 -4.05 -9.14
N PRO A 512 32.58 -4.86 -8.23
CA PRO A 512 32.07 -6.19 -8.57
C PRO A 512 30.92 -6.14 -9.59
N ASN A 513 30.21 -5.01 -9.65
CA ASN A 513 29.04 -4.83 -10.52
C ASN A 513 29.36 -4.05 -11.80
N GLY A 514 30.59 -3.58 -11.99
CA GLY A 514 31.05 -2.89 -13.20
C GLY A 514 30.32 -1.57 -13.46
N ILE A 515 29.86 -0.89 -12.41
CA ILE A 515 29.08 0.35 -12.50
C ILE A 515 29.96 1.57 -12.78
N GLY A 516 31.27 1.46 -12.58
CA GLY A 516 32.26 2.51 -12.83
C GLY A 516 32.59 3.40 -11.64
N PHE A 517 32.21 3.02 -10.41
CA PHE A 517 32.46 3.84 -9.20
C PHE A 517 33.68 3.38 -8.38
N GLY A 518 33.90 2.05 -8.28
CA GLY A 518 35.12 1.30 -7.91
C GLY A 518 35.94 1.65 -6.67
N VAL A 519 36.37 2.90 -6.50
CA VAL A 519 37.20 3.34 -5.36
C VAL A 519 36.34 4.15 -4.40
N GLY A 520 35.89 3.56 -3.30
CA GLY A 520 35.13 4.27 -2.28
C GLY A 520 34.68 3.41 -1.09
N ILE A 521 33.95 4.05 -0.19
CA ILE A 521 33.26 3.44 0.95
C ILE A 521 31.90 2.94 0.46
N THR A 522 31.59 1.68 0.75
CA THR A 522 30.32 1.02 0.38
C THR A 522 29.96 -0.02 1.45
N GLY A 523 28.68 -0.43 1.52
CA GLY A 523 28.16 -1.36 2.53
C GLY A 523 27.67 -0.66 3.80
N ASN A 524 27.76 -1.34 4.94
CA ASN A 524 27.28 -0.85 6.24
C ASN A 524 28.42 -0.75 7.26
N SER A 525 28.44 0.32 8.06
CA SER A 525 29.45 0.56 9.10
C SER A 525 29.09 0.02 10.48
N ASP A 526 27.83 -0.39 10.70
CA ASP A 526 27.28 -0.86 11.99
C ASP A 526 27.50 0.10 13.17
N GLY A 527 27.57 1.40 12.89
CA GLY A 527 27.84 2.44 13.89
C GLY A 527 28.83 3.48 13.38
N TRP A 528 29.16 4.44 14.25
CA TRP A 528 30.19 5.44 13.97
C TRP A 528 31.58 4.80 14.01
N THR A 529 32.33 4.95 12.94
CA THR A 529 33.71 4.47 12.80
C THR A 529 34.65 5.60 12.37
N ASP A 530 35.95 5.39 12.55
CA ASP A 530 36.99 6.36 12.19
C ASP A 530 37.37 6.21 10.71
N ALA A 531 37.30 7.32 9.98
CA ALA A 531 37.75 7.44 8.60
C ALA A 531 39.03 8.26 8.56
N GLU A 532 40.08 7.72 7.92
CA GLU A 532 41.40 8.34 7.81
C GLU A 532 41.91 8.28 6.37
N PHE A 533 42.37 9.42 5.87
CA PHE A 533 42.89 9.60 4.51
C PHE A 533 44.19 10.42 4.53
N ASP A 534 45.20 9.95 3.79
CA ASP A 534 46.49 10.65 3.66
C ASP A 534 46.42 11.74 2.59
N LEU A 535 46.71 12.98 2.98
CA LEU A 535 46.79 14.13 2.09
C LEU A 535 48.23 14.58 1.83
N SER A 536 49.23 13.92 2.42
CA SER A 536 50.65 14.21 2.26
C SER A 536 51.14 14.23 0.80
N PRO A 537 50.59 13.42 -0.14
CA PRO A 537 50.96 13.53 -1.56
C PRO A 537 50.72 14.91 -2.18
N TRP A 538 49.86 15.74 -1.57
CA TRP A 538 49.57 17.11 -2.01
C TRP A 538 50.18 18.18 -1.11
N ALA A 539 51.09 17.80 -0.20
CA ALA A 539 51.86 18.75 0.60
C ALA A 539 52.57 19.80 -0.30
N GLY A 540 52.52 21.06 0.09
CA GLY A 540 53.06 22.18 -0.69
C GLY A 540 52.14 22.72 -1.79
N GLN A 541 50.93 22.18 -1.95
CA GLN A 541 49.99 22.59 -3.01
C GLN A 541 48.72 23.23 -2.43
N ARG A 542 47.96 23.90 -3.30
CA ARG A 542 46.56 24.26 -3.04
C ARG A 542 45.67 23.23 -3.71
N ILE A 543 44.73 22.67 -2.96
CA ILE A 543 43.84 21.61 -3.43
C ILE A 543 42.37 21.95 -3.20
N THR A 544 41.48 21.30 -3.94
CA THR A 544 40.06 21.18 -3.58
C THR A 544 39.84 19.82 -2.95
N LEU A 545 39.50 19.80 -1.67
CA LEU A 545 39.09 18.60 -0.94
C LEU A 545 37.57 18.46 -1.04
N SER A 546 37.06 17.28 -1.38
CA SER A 546 35.62 17.01 -1.39
C SER A 546 35.28 15.67 -0.76
N LEU A 547 34.13 15.62 -0.08
CA LEU A 547 33.41 14.38 0.16
C LEU A 547 32.31 14.26 -0.88
N GLN A 548 32.13 13.07 -1.44
CA GLN A 548 31.12 12.77 -2.44
C GLN A 548 30.32 11.55 -2.00
N TYR A 549 29.00 11.58 -2.17
CA TYR A 549 28.14 10.42 -2.11
C TYR A 549 27.44 10.29 -3.46
N GLN A 550 27.65 9.15 -4.10
CA GLN A 550 27.12 8.83 -5.41
C GLN A 550 26.29 7.55 -5.33
N SER A 551 25.09 7.58 -5.91
CA SER A 551 24.21 6.42 -5.98
C SER A 551 23.76 6.13 -7.41
N ASP A 552 23.50 4.85 -7.68
CA ASP A 552 22.96 4.41 -8.96
C ASP A 552 21.42 4.56 -8.99
N ALA A 553 20.78 3.97 -9.99
CA ALA A 553 19.32 3.94 -10.04
C ALA A 553 18.72 2.87 -9.09
N GLY A 554 19.54 2.23 -8.26
CA GLY A 554 19.35 1.08 -7.39
C GLY A 554 18.44 1.26 -6.20
N THR A 555 18.85 0.62 -5.12
CA THR A 555 18.21 0.66 -3.82
C THR A 555 18.78 1.81 -3.01
N ALA A 556 17.96 2.80 -2.67
CA ALA A 556 18.40 3.88 -1.79
C ALA A 556 18.45 3.47 -0.31
N GLU A 557 19.64 3.20 0.22
CA GLU A 557 19.89 3.07 1.66
C GLU A 557 20.00 4.43 2.37
N ASN A 558 20.39 4.47 3.65
CA ASN A 558 20.44 5.72 4.42
C ASN A 558 21.60 6.65 4.01
N GLY A 559 22.53 6.19 3.18
CA GLY A 559 23.64 6.98 2.64
C GLY A 559 24.78 7.17 3.63
N LEU A 560 25.57 8.22 3.40
CA LEU A 560 26.75 8.58 4.20
C LEU A 560 26.42 9.67 5.22
N PHE A 561 26.87 9.49 6.46
CA PHE A 561 26.87 10.50 7.51
C PHE A 561 28.29 10.76 7.99
N VAL A 562 28.60 12.03 8.20
CA VAL A 562 29.95 12.50 8.52
C VAL A 562 29.88 13.52 9.66
N ASP A 563 30.74 13.33 10.65
CA ASP A 563 30.84 14.21 11.82
C ASP A 563 32.30 14.35 12.26
N GLU A 564 32.59 15.36 13.09
CA GLU A 564 33.92 15.64 13.65
C GLU A 564 35.05 15.64 12.59
N LEU A 565 34.84 16.36 11.47
CA LEU A 565 35.84 16.50 10.41
C LEU A 565 37.06 17.27 10.90
N GLN A 566 38.25 16.69 10.73
CA GLN A 566 39.51 17.31 11.09
C GLN A 566 40.54 17.18 9.98
N VAL A 567 41.22 18.29 9.66
CA VAL A 567 42.42 18.26 8.82
C VAL A 567 43.61 18.67 9.66
N ILE A 568 44.63 17.82 9.72
CA ILE A 568 45.87 18.07 10.46
C ILE A 568 47.02 18.14 9.45
N ALA A 569 47.86 19.16 9.55
CA ALA A 569 49.08 19.28 8.74
C ALA A 569 50.27 19.64 9.62
N ASP A 570 51.34 18.84 9.54
CA ASP A 570 52.55 18.97 10.39
C ASP A 570 52.23 19.05 11.90
N GLY A 571 51.21 18.32 12.34
CA GLY A 571 50.74 18.30 13.74
C GLY A 571 49.81 19.46 14.13
N GLU A 572 49.56 20.43 13.25
CA GLU A 572 48.63 21.54 13.48
C GLU A 572 47.25 21.25 12.88
N THR A 573 46.18 21.53 13.62
CA THR A 573 44.80 21.44 13.08
C THR A 573 44.53 22.63 12.16
N LEU A 574 44.34 22.37 10.88
CA LEU A 574 43.95 23.36 9.87
C LEU A 574 42.43 23.54 9.77
N LEU A 575 41.67 22.47 10.06
CA LEU A 575 40.21 22.47 10.06
C LEU A 575 39.69 21.59 11.20
N SER A 576 38.62 22.05 11.84
CA SER A 576 37.76 21.26 12.72
C SER A 576 36.31 21.69 12.47
N ASP A 577 35.46 20.75 12.04
CA ASP A 577 34.06 21.01 11.67
C ASP A 577 33.17 19.82 12.09
N GLY A 578 32.45 19.98 13.21
CA GLY A 578 31.43 19.04 13.69
C GLY A 578 30.00 19.47 13.30
N ALA A 579 29.83 20.20 12.19
CA ALA A 579 28.53 20.66 11.68
C ALA A 579 27.70 21.61 12.58
N GLU A 580 28.19 22.00 13.75
CA GLU A 580 27.47 22.88 14.70
C GLU A 580 27.35 24.34 14.23
N GLY A 581 28.34 24.82 13.48
CA GLY A 581 28.47 26.22 13.08
C GLY A 581 28.15 26.49 11.60
N ASN A 582 28.71 27.57 11.08
CA ASN A 582 28.79 27.78 9.63
C ASN A 582 29.81 26.79 9.07
N SER A 583 29.40 25.95 8.12
CA SER A 583 30.29 24.98 7.48
C SER A 583 31.44 25.68 6.76
N ALA A 584 32.64 25.11 6.87
CA ALA A 584 33.77 25.50 6.02
C ALA A 584 33.61 24.99 4.57
N PHE A 585 32.71 24.02 4.36
CA PHE A 585 32.45 23.41 3.07
C PHE A 585 31.32 24.12 2.33
N THR A 586 31.46 24.18 1.02
CA THR A 586 30.35 24.45 0.11
C THR A 586 29.57 23.15 -0.08
N LEU A 587 28.31 23.14 0.35
CA LEU A 587 27.44 21.98 0.25
C LEU A 587 26.68 21.97 -1.08
N ALA A 588 26.74 20.86 -1.81
CA ALA A 588 26.01 20.59 -3.05
C ALA A 588 25.33 19.22 -2.94
N GLY A 589 24.15 19.17 -2.32
CA GLY A 589 23.40 17.94 -2.08
C GLY A 589 23.63 17.32 -0.70
N PHE A 590 24.84 17.45 -0.13
CA PHE A 590 25.04 17.25 1.31
C PHE A 590 24.23 18.28 2.10
N ALA A 591 23.72 17.88 3.26
CA ALA A 591 22.95 18.75 4.13
C ALA A 591 23.31 18.52 5.59
N ARG A 592 23.17 19.57 6.40
CA ARG A 592 23.24 19.44 7.85
C ARG A 592 22.01 18.70 8.37
N ASN A 593 22.22 17.64 9.13
CA ASN A 593 21.18 16.76 9.67
C ASN A 593 21.29 16.68 11.20
N ASN A 594 20.17 16.68 11.92
CA ASN A 594 20.11 16.63 13.39
C ASN A 594 19.85 15.23 13.96
N GLY A 595 20.11 14.21 13.15
CA GLY A 595 19.80 12.80 13.40
C GLY A 595 18.35 12.39 13.22
N LYS A 596 17.57 13.20 12.49
CA LYS A 596 16.17 12.91 12.18
C LYS A 596 15.90 13.04 10.69
N GLU A 597 14.86 12.34 10.24
CA GLU A 597 14.22 12.54 8.94
C GLU A 597 12.76 13.00 9.14
N THR A 598 12.15 13.53 8.09
CA THR A 598 10.74 13.95 8.10
C THR A 598 9.90 13.10 7.19
N LYS A 599 8.71 12.72 7.64
CA LYS A 599 7.73 11.97 6.87
C LYS A 599 6.41 12.70 6.83
N ASP A 600 5.75 12.65 5.69
CA ASP A 600 4.41 13.21 5.55
C ASP A 600 3.40 12.34 6.29
N HIS A 601 2.46 13.00 6.96
CA HIS A 601 1.30 12.35 7.56
C HIS A 601 0.11 13.30 7.51
N TYR A 602 -1.09 12.75 7.40
CA TYR A 602 -2.29 13.52 7.13
C TYR A 602 -3.55 12.73 7.48
N TYR A 603 -4.67 13.44 7.59
CA TYR A 603 -5.99 12.81 7.66
C TYR A 603 -6.70 12.86 6.32
N LEU A 604 -7.49 11.83 6.01
CA LEU A 604 -8.47 11.81 4.93
C LEU A 604 -9.86 11.66 5.55
N ALA A 605 -10.68 12.69 5.42
CA ALA A 605 -12.06 12.69 5.88
C ALA A 605 -13.00 12.39 4.71
N GLU A 606 -13.64 11.22 4.73
CA GLU A 606 -14.61 10.78 3.70
C GLU A 606 -15.98 10.49 4.31
N TRP A 607 -17.03 10.44 3.49
CA TRP A 607 -18.38 10.14 3.94
C TRP A 607 -18.84 8.77 3.42
N ARG A 608 -19.20 7.84 4.31
CA ARG A 608 -19.59 6.46 3.96
C ARG A 608 -21.07 6.23 4.23
N ASN A 609 -21.73 5.51 3.33
CA ASN A 609 -23.16 5.21 3.40
C ASN A 609 -23.46 3.84 2.78
N HIS A 610 -24.62 3.26 3.04
CA HIS A 610 -25.03 1.96 2.51
C HIS A 610 -25.65 2.05 1.11
N ALA A 611 -24.84 2.56 0.16
CA ALA A 611 -25.22 2.78 -1.23
C ALA A 611 -24.13 2.29 -2.19
N GLY A 612 -24.50 2.02 -3.44
CA GLY A 612 -23.56 1.47 -4.44
C GLY A 612 -22.86 0.20 -3.94
N VAL A 613 -21.55 0.14 -4.09
CA VAL A 613 -20.69 -0.94 -3.55
C VAL A 613 -20.69 -0.98 -2.01
N ASP A 614 -20.84 0.16 -1.34
CA ASP A 614 -20.83 0.26 0.12
C ASP A 614 -22.12 -0.27 0.78
N LYS A 615 -23.06 -0.83 0.01
CA LYS A 615 -24.11 -1.70 0.56
C LYS A 615 -23.52 -2.87 1.34
N GLY A 616 -22.35 -3.36 0.94
CA GLY A 616 -21.63 -4.43 1.63
C GLY A 616 -21.34 -4.13 3.10
N LEU A 617 -21.16 -2.85 3.47
CA LEU A 617 -20.97 -2.43 4.86
C LEU A 617 -22.20 -2.73 5.74
N ALA A 618 -23.40 -2.88 5.17
CA ALA A 618 -24.59 -3.30 5.92
C ALA A 618 -24.71 -4.83 6.03
N HIS A 619 -23.92 -5.58 5.27
CA HIS A 619 -24.01 -7.03 5.10
C HIS A 619 -22.65 -7.70 5.34
N VAL A 620 -22.04 -7.45 6.50
CA VAL A 620 -20.79 -8.12 6.89
C VAL A 620 -21.11 -9.45 7.56
N LYS A 621 -20.73 -10.56 6.92
CA LYS A 621 -21.04 -11.89 7.44
C LYS A 621 -20.22 -12.20 8.70
N VAL A 622 -20.90 -12.64 9.76
CA VAL A 622 -20.30 -13.21 10.97
C VAL A 622 -21.06 -14.49 11.32
N ASP A 623 -20.47 -15.64 11.03
CA ASP A 623 -21.16 -16.94 11.08
C ASP A 623 -22.50 -16.86 10.32
N ASN A 624 -23.62 -17.24 10.93
CA ASN A 624 -24.94 -17.18 10.31
C ASN A 624 -25.64 -15.82 10.44
N GLN A 625 -24.98 -14.81 11.03
CA GLN A 625 -25.53 -13.47 11.27
C GLN A 625 -24.90 -12.41 10.37
N LEU A 626 -25.50 -11.22 10.35
CA LEU A 626 -24.96 -10.05 9.66
C LEU A 626 -24.62 -8.97 10.68
N MET A 627 -23.40 -8.46 10.58
CA MET A 627 -22.92 -7.26 11.25
C MET A 627 -22.99 -6.09 10.27
N ARG A 628 -23.18 -4.89 10.82
CA ARG A 628 -23.31 -3.65 10.07
C ARG A 628 -22.22 -2.71 10.52
N TYR A 629 -21.54 -2.10 9.56
CA TYR A 629 -20.64 -0.99 9.76
C TYR A 629 -21.43 0.32 9.62
N GLU A 630 -21.35 1.23 10.58
CA GLU A 630 -22.26 2.37 10.68
C GLU A 630 -21.90 3.53 9.73
N PRO A 631 -22.86 4.12 9.00
CA PRO A 631 -22.60 5.17 8.03
C PRO A 631 -22.33 6.53 8.69
N GLY A 632 -21.52 7.37 8.03
CA GLY A 632 -21.18 8.72 8.51
C GLY A 632 -19.84 9.21 7.98
N LEU A 633 -19.26 10.18 8.68
CA LEU A 633 -17.90 10.64 8.43
C LEU A 633 -16.91 9.58 8.91
N LEU A 634 -16.16 8.96 8.00
CA LEU A 634 -15.03 8.10 8.32
C LEU A 634 -13.75 8.91 8.22
N LEU A 635 -12.89 8.81 9.24
CA LEU A 635 -11.62 9.53 9.29
C LEU A 635 -10.48 8.52 9.19
N TRP A 636 -9.69 8.63 8.14
CA TRP A 636 -8.45 7.88 7.99
C TRP A 636 -7.28 8.72 8.46
N TYR A 637 -6.33 8.11 9.15
CA TYR A 637 -5.01 8.67 9.42
C TYR A 637 -3.98 7.92 8.58
N VAL A 638 -3.21 8.68 7.80
CA VAL A 638 -2.13 8.18 6.93
C VAL A 638 -0.80 8.62 7.52
N ASP A 639 0.13 7.68 7.67
CA ASP A 639 1.45 7.92 8.24
C ASP A 639 2.56 7.31 7.38
N ASN A 640 3.18 8.13 6.54
CA ASN A 640 4.24 7.66 5.63
C ASN A 640 5.55 7.32 6.36
N SER A 641 5.62 7.45 7.70
CA SER A 641 6.73 6.88 8.46
C SER A 641 6.64 5.38 8.62
N GLN A 642 5.46 4.80 8.40
CA GLN A 642 5.20 3.38 8.50
C GLN A 642 5.05 2.80 7.10
N SER A 643 5.56 1.59 6.88
CA SER A 643 5.48 0.87 5.59
C SER A 643 4.47 -0.27 5.59
N ASN A 644 3.83 -0.53 6.72
CA ASN A 644 2.95 -1.68 6.94
C ASN A 644 1.95 -1.39 8.07
N ASN A 645 0.99 -2.30 8.26
CA ASN A 645 -0.02 -2.25 9.32
C ASN A 645 0.15 -3.42 10.32
N TRP A 646 1.39 -3.78 10.68
CA TRP A 646 1.67 -4.85 11.67
C TRP A 646 1.38 -4.40 13.11
N VAL A 647 0.11 -4.18 13.41
CA VAL A 647 -0.37 -3.57 14.65
C VAL A 647 -0.06 -4.36 15.92
N GLY A 648 0.27 -5.65 15.84
CA GLY A 648 0.78 -6.39 17.00
C GLY A 648 2.25 -6.10 17.33
N GLN A 649 3.03 -5.57 16.38
CA GLN A 649 4.41 -5.12 16.60
C GLN A 649 4.47 -3.66 17.01
N HIS A 650 3.63 -2.81 16.41
CA HIS A 650 3.53 -1.38 16.71
C HIS A 650 2.06 -0.95 16.91
N PRO A 651 1.41 -1.34 18.03
CA PRO A 651 0.00 -1.05 18.26
C PRO A 651 -0.35 0.44 18.12
N GLY A 652 -1.38 0.73 17.33
CA GLY A 652 -1.83 2.08 17.04
C GLY A 652 -1.11 2.81 15.92
N GLU A 653 0.02 2.29 15.46
CA GLU A 653 0.75 2.78 14.31
C GLU A 653 0.41 1.94 13.07
N GLY A 654 0.79 2.46 11.91
CA GLY A 654 0.62 1.81 10.63
C GLY A 654 0.52 2.84 9.52
N PHE A 655 0.75 2.43 8.27
CA PHE A 655 0.76 3.38 7.15
C PHE A 655 -0.62 4.01 6.89
N LEU A 656 -1.69 3.28 7.21
CA LEU A 656 -3.07 3.71 7.00
C LEU A 656 -4.01 3.06 8.01
N GLY A 657 -4.95 3.82 8.55
CA GLY A 657 -6.28 3.28 8.90
C GLY A 657 -7.18 4.22 9.68
N VAL A 658 -8.33 3.68 10.09
CA VAL A 658 -9.46 4.47 10.56
C VAL A 658 -9.26 4.91 12.01
N VAL A 659 -9.76 6.11 12.31
CA VAL A 659 -9.91 6.63 13.66
C VAL A 659 -11.31 6.27 14.14
N ASP A 660 -11.39 5.47 15.19
CA ASP A 660 -12.66 4.94 15.69
C ASP A 660 -13.44 6.01 16.48
N GLY A 661 -14.64 6.34 16.00
CA GLY A 661 -15.54 7.30 16.62
C GLY A 661 -16.01 6.90 18.02
N ASP A 662 -16.22 5.59 18.29
CA ASP A 662 -16.61 5.06 19.60
C ASP A 662 -15.48 4.22 20.21
N GLN A 663 -14.87 4.73 21.27
CA GLN A 663 -13.72 4.09 21.91
C GLN A 663 -14.12 2.99 22.93
N ARG A 664 -15.39 2.55 22.95
CA ARG A 664 -15.83 1.50 23.85
C ARG A 664 -15.37 0.13 23.37
N THR A 665 -14.53 -0.50 24.17
CA THR A 665 -14.09 -1.87 23.87
C THR A 665 -15.24 -2.86 24.02
N LEU A 666 -15.49 -3.62 22.96
CA LEU A 666 -16.43 -4.72 22.92
C LEU A 666 -15.79 -6.01 23.44
N HIS A 667 -16.52 -6.70 24.30
CA HIS A 667 -16.15 -8.00 24.87
C HIS A 667 -17.23 -9.03 24.58
N TRP A 668 -16.80 -10.25 24.27
CA TRP A 668 -17.66 -11.42 24.30
C TRP A 668 -18.14 -11.69 25.73
N SER A 669 -19.30 -12.33 25.90
CA SER A 669 -19.88 -12.63 27.21
C SER A 669 -19.06 -13.61 28.06
N ASP A 670 -18.05 -14.26 27.48
CA ASP A 670 -17.05 -15.06 28.19
C ASP A 670 -15.87 -14.25 28.73
N GLY A 671 -15.84 -12.94 28.46
CA GLY A 671 -14.81 -12.00 28.89
C GLY A 671 -13.75 -11.66 27.84
N ALA A 672 -13.67 -12.42 26.74
CA ALA A 672 -12.66 -12.20 25.71
C ALA A 672 -12.87 -10.87 24.97
N VAL A 673 -11.78 -10.11 24.79
CA VAL A 673 -11.81 -8.87 23.99
C VAL A 673 -11.99 -9.22 22.52
N ALA A 674 -13.03 -8.68 21.89
CA ALA A 674 -13.34 -8.93 20.47
C ALA A 674 -12.26 -8.31 19.56
N GLY A 675 -11.99 -8.96 18.42
CA GLY A 675 -11.01 -8.47 17.44
C GLY A 675 -11.40 -7.14 16.78
N THR A 676 -10.43 -6.51 16.13
CA THR A 676 -10.54 -5.13 15.63
C THR A 676 -11.74 -4.92 14.69
N ARG A 677 -12.07 -5.88 13.83
CA ARG A 677 -13.24 -5.82 12.92
C ARG A 677 -14.58 -5.60 13.64
N TYR A 678 -14.68 -5.99 14.91
CA TYR A 678 -15.86 -5.74 15.73
C TYR A 678 -15.80 -4.39 16.43
N GLN A 679 -14.60 -3.96 16.85
CA GLN A 679 -14.41 -2.67 17.52
C GLN A 679 -14.76 -1.52 16.55
N ILE A 680 -14.17 -1.53 15.35
CA ILE A 680 -14.28 -0.42 14.41
C ILE A 680 -15.56 -0.42 13.56
N HIS A 681 -16.55 -1.27 13.90
CA HIS A 681 -17.81 -1.36 13.15
C HIS A 681 -18.56 -0.03 13.15
N ASP A 682 -18.41 0.76 14.21
CA ASP A 682 -19.06 2.03 14.41
C ASP A 682 -18.09 3.22 14.46
N ALA A 683 -16.96 3.08 13.76
CA ALA A 683 -15.89 4.07 13.67
C ALA A 683 -16.31 5.44 13.12
N THR A 684 -17.48 5.57 12.52
CA THR A 684 -17.91 6.83 11.89
C THR A 684 -18.42 7.86 12.89
N PHE A 685 -18.19 9.13 12.55
CA PHE A 685 -18.80 10.26 13.23
C PHE A 685 -20.11 10.65 12.50
N SER A 686 -21.22 10.79 13.22
CA SER A 686 -22.54 11.11 12.63
C SER A 686 -23.44 11.89 13.58
N LEU A 687 -24.59 12.41 13.12
CA LEU A 687 -25.59 13.05 13.99
C LEU A 687 -26.65 12.08 14.52
N GLY A 688 -26.82 10.94 13.86
CA GLY A 688 -27.91 9.97 14.10
C GLY A 688 -27.50 8.82 15.00
N PHE A 689 -28.47 8.22 15.70
CA PHE A 689 -28.19 7.03 16.49
C PHE A 689 -27.77 5.87 15.59
N GLN A 690 -26.77 5.12 16.05
CA GLN A 690 -26.32 3.88 15.44
C GLN A 690 -27.35 2.75 15.67
N ARG A 691 -27.15 1.59 15.05
CA ARG A 691 -27.92 0.39 15.37
C ARG A 691 -27.21 -0.45 16.43
N PRO A 692 -27.98 -1.17 17.28
CA PRO A 692 -27.38 -2.09 18.22
C PRO A 692 -26.73 -3.29 17.49
N LEU A 693 -25.62 -3.77 18.04
CA LEU A 693 -25.00 -5.04 17.67
C LEU A 693 -25.42 -6.12 18.66
N ASP A 694 -25.86 -7.27 18.18
CA ASP A 694 -26.13 -8.47 19.00
C ASP A 694 -25.79 -9.71 18.17
N LEU A 695 -24.62 -10.29 18.43
CA LEU A 695 -24.11 -11.46 17.73
C LEU A 695 -23.98 -12.63 18.71
N THR A 696 -24.44 -13.81 18.30
CA THR A 696 -24.24 -15.06 19.04
C THR A 696 -23.22 -15.95 18.35
N HIS A 697 -22.14 -16.29 19.05
CA HIS A 697 -21.13 -17.23 18.58
C HIS A 697 -21.61 -18.69 18.73
N ALA A 698 -21.06 -19.62 17.94
CA ALA A 698 -21.39 -21.04 18.00
C ALA A 698 -21.11 -21.70 19.38
N SER A 699 -20.18 -21.14 20.17
CA SER A 699 -19.91 -21.54 21.56
C SER A 699 -21.02 -21.14 22.55
N GLY A 700 -21.96 -20.29 22.13
CA GLY A 700 -22.96 -19.65 22.99
C GLY A 700 -22.53 -18.30 23.58
N SER A 701 -21.27 -17.87 23.36
CA SER A 701 -20.81 -16.54 23.74
C SER A 701 -21.53 -15.47 22.92
N VAL A 702 -21.94 -14.36 23.52
CA VAL A 702 -22.60 -13.24 22.83
C VAL A 702 -21.74 -11.99 22.82
N LEU A 703 -21.77 -11.23 21.73
CA LEU A 703 -21.14 -9.92 21.59
C LEU A 703 -22.24 -8.88 21.41
N ARG A 704 -22.28 -7.87 22.28
CA ARG A 704 -23.34 -6.87 22.29
C ARG A 704 -22.79 -5.46 22.36
N ASP A 705 -23.38 -4.60 21.55
CA ASP A 705 -23.21 -3.17 21.63
C ASP A 705 -24.58 -2.48 21.62
N PHE A 706 -24.93 -1.89 22.75
CA PHE A 706 -26.16 -1.10 22.90
C PHE A 706 -25.86 0.39 23.10
N TRP A 707 -24.61 0.79 22.96
CA TRP A 707 -24.16 2.16 23.15
C TRP A 707 -24.31 3.01 21.90
N ILE A 708 -25.53 3.07 21.38
CA ILE A 708 -25.88 3.63 20.07
C ILE A 708 -25.80 5.16 19.93
N ALA A 709 -25.22 5.87 20.89
CA ALA A 709 -25.21 7.34 20.92
C ALA A 709 -24.22 7.91 19.89
N PRO A 710 -24.61 8.89 19.05
CA PRO A 710 -23.74 9.40 17.99
C PRO A 710 -22.49 10.13 18.51
N ASN A 711 -21.35 9.78 17.94
CA ASN A 711 -20.12 10.56 18.04
C ASN A 711 -20.09 11.63 16.95
N ARG A 712 -20.07 12.91 17.34
CA ARG A 712 -20.23 14.04 16.39
C ARG A 712 -18.94 14.80 16.10
N VAL A 713 -17.93 14.62 16.95
CA VAL A 713 -16.76 15.49 16.99
C VAL A 713 -15.52 14.65 17.21
N PHE A 714 -14.61 14.71 16.24
CA PHE A 714 -13.22 14.31 16.39
C PHE A 714 -12.41 15.45 17.00
N LYS A 715 -11.48 15.11 17.90
CA LYS A 715 -10.46 16.02 18.43
C LYS A 715 -9.17 15.24 18.63
N ASP A 716 -8.09 15.65 18.01
CA ASP A 716 -6.79 14.97 18.12
C ASP A 716 -6.22 14.95 19.56
N SER A 717 -6.62 15.89 20.41
CA SER A 717 -6.37 15.89 21.87
C SER A 717 -7.00 14.72 22.67
N ARG A 718 -7.87 13.90 22.05
CA ARG A 718 -8.47 12.72 22.70
C ARG A 718 -7.66 11.47 22.40
N SER A 719 -7.66 10.52 23.33
CA SER A 719 -7.19 9.17 23.04
C SER A 719 -8.17 8.46 22.12
N TYR A 720 -7.63 7.92 21.03
CA TYR A 720 -8.31 6.96 20.15
C TYR A 720 -7.65 5.58 20.26
N GLN A 721 -7.10 5.30 21.43
CA GLN A 721 -6.43 4.07 21.81
C GLN A 721 -7.18 3.39 22.94
N SER A 722 -7.31 2.06 22.84
CA SER A 722 -7.84 1.20 23.91
C SER A 722 -6.69 0.46 24.59
N GLU A 723 -6.65 0.49 25.92
CA GLU A 723 -5.69 -0.33 26.68
C GLU A 723 -5.96 -1.85 26.54
N ALA A 724 -7.21 -2.24 26.31
CA ALA A 724 -7.62 -3.63 26.21
C ALA A 724 -7.34 -4.26 24.83
N ILE A 725 -7.32 -3.45 23.78
CA ILE A 725 -6.98 -3.85 22.41
C ILE A 725 -6.32 -2.68 21.66
N PRO A 726 -5.04 -2.38 21.94
CA PRO A 726 -4.36 -1.24 21.33
C PRO A 726 -4.19 -1.39 19.81
N ASP A 727 -4.23 -2.63 19.32
CA ASP A 727 -4.23 -3.01 17.90
C ASP A 727 -5.36 -2.32 17.12
N ALA A 728 -6.53 -2.14 17.74
CA ALA A 728 -7.72 -1.55 17.12
C ALA A 728 -7.72 -0.02 17.13
N GLY A 729 -6.84 0.59 17.93
CA GLY A 729 -6.78 2.04 18.10
C GLY A 729 -5.87 2.74 17.12
N ARG A 730 -5.76 4.07 17.26
CA ARG A 730 -4.80 4.91 16.56
C ARG A 730 -4.04 5.83 17.50
N LEU A 731 -2.71 5.79 17.40
CA LEU A 731 -1.83 6.76 18.05
C LEU A 731 -1.78 8.02 17.18
N LEU A 732 -2.43 9.08 17.67
CA LEU A 732 -2.60 10.32 16.92
C LEU A 732 -1.75 11.45 17.52
N PRO A 733 -1.12 12.28 16.67
CA PRO A 733 -0.43 13.48 17.12
C PRO A 733 -1.45 14.59 17.47
N GLU A 734 -1.11 15.43 18.46
CA GLU A 734 -1.96 16.56 18.86
C GLU A 734 -1.49 17.86 18.18
N TYR A 735 -2.31 18.39 17.28
CA TYR A 735 -2.11 19.67 16.59
C TYR A 735 -3.25 20.67 16.85
N GLY A 736 -4.19 20.35 17.73
CA GLY A 736 -5.38 21.13 18.04
C GLY A 736 -6.50 20.96 17.01
N LEU A 737 -6.40 19.95 16.14
CA LEU A 737 -7.36 19.66 15.08
C LEU A 737 -8.69 19.18 15.69
N LYS A 738 -9.77 19.79 15.21
CA LYS A 738 -11.14 19.41 15.53
C LYS A 738 -11.97 19.35 14.26
N ILE A 739 -12.64 18.21 14.07
CA ILE A 739 -13.58 17.98 12.96
C ILE A 739 -14.96 17.73 13.56
N SER A 740 -15.96 18.52 13.17
CA SER A 740 -17.33 18.40 13.69
C SER A 740 -18.31 18.11 12.56
N VAL A 741 -19.08 17.05 12.69
CA VAL A 741 -20.24 16.79 11.82
C VAL A 741 -21.35 17.75 12.22
N THR A 742 -21.82 18.55 11.27
CA THR A 742 -22.82 19.62 11.52
C THR A 742 -24.06 19.52 10.65
N GLY A 743 -24.10 18.58 9.72
CA GLY A 743 -25.27 18.30 8.89
C GLY A 743 -25.12 16.97 8.16
N GLN A 744 -26.26 16.37 7.83
CA GLN A 744 -26.35 15.17 6.99
C GLN A 744 -27.64 15.23 6.17
N ALA A 745 -27.62 14.67 4.97
CA ALA A 745 -28.84 14.45 4.18
C ALA A 745 -29.74 13.40 4.86
N ARG A 746 -31.04 13.41 4.54
CA ARG A 746 -31.99 12.41 5.09
C ARG A 746 -31.66 10.99 4.67
N ASP A 747 -31.12 10.81 3.48
CA ASP A 747 -30.67 9.52 2.93
C ASP A 747 -29.18 9.25 3.19
N LEU A 748 -28.52 10.09 4.00
CA LEU A 748 -27.10 10.05 4.32
C LEU A 748 -26.17 10.12 3.11
N SER A 749 -26.66 10.54 1.94
CA SER A 749 -25.82 10.63 0.73
C SER A 749 -24.85 11.80 0.71
N THR A 750 -25.07 12.80 1.58
CA THR A 750 -24.15 13.94 1.79
C THR A 750 -23.98 14.25 3.27
N GLY A 751 -22.78 14.69 3.63
CA GLY A 751 -22.40 15.16 4.96
C GLY A 751 -21.85 16.59 4.93
N ARG A 752 -21.94 17.29 6.06
CA ARG A 752 -21.28 18.58 6.26
C ARG A 752 -20.40 18.53 7.49
N ILE A 753 -19.13 18.89 7.30
CA ILE A 753 -18.15 18.98 8.37
C ILE A 753 -17.63 20.41 8.55
N ILE A 754 -17.22 20.73 9.76
CA ILE A 754 -16.40 21.91 10.06
C ILE A 754 -15.05 21.41 10.55
N VAL A 755 -13.99 21.83 9.86
CA VAL A 755 -12.60 21.52 10.23
C VAL A 755 -11.97 22.78 10.80
N SER A 756 -11.44 22.70 12.01
CA SER A 756 -10.91 23.84 12.77
C SER A 756 -9.64 23.44 13.53
N ARG A 757 -8.84 24.43 13.92
CA ARG A 757 -7.69 24.26 14.81
C ARG A 757 -7.83 25.18 16.01
N HIS A 758 -7.56 24.66 17.21
CA HIS A 758 -7.67 25.39 18.48
C HIS A 758 -6.33 25.63 19.16
#